data_AF-A0A1D8FWL8-F1
#
_entry.id   AF-A0A1D8FWL8-F1
#
_cell.length_a   1.000
_cell.length_b   1.000
_cell.length_c   1.000
_cell.angle_alpha   90.00
_cell.angle_beta   90.00
_cell.angle_gamma   90.00
#
_symmetry.space_group_name_H-M   'P 1'
#
loop_
_entity.id
_entity.type
_entity.pdbx_description
1 polymer ?
#
loop_
_entity_poly.entity_id
_entity_poly.type
_entity_poly.pdbx_seq_one_letter_code
_entity_poly.pdbx_strand_id
1 'polypeptide(L)'
;MLDDPRTVRVTGDGTAAVYRRTADLRAESEPERFRGGPVPEAYCWSNLTSGNGTRALWLLLLPFMVVNLAHWMRPPATRHGRSARLYGVLVRLVALSLTVLLTAAACEVALDLAAWQCAGAAACTGDRPWLAFLAAAEGGWWSQPGRRLTVAAAVPTALVALLWYLSHRTWSAYEAQRPPRGEDEHEDRPALGRPGFWYGRRLVARLRAAHTAAGLLTVAAAVAGAAARYDRGAAAGTPRAALGWCVEAALAAAAAVVVVVVCRRGRSERRLDGRLDRALVTWLPGAAAALLALSALYASWPRPDWRSSGALPGDTAFSVLLVGQGALILPLAAVALRLHRRDPDPRTALHGLAGPAVAVLACALGGVMAGGVAQRVADWLDGPAAPGAGGGPLVGPPLLLSWEAAAIPVLLVLLLVPTVFLVVRTAFAARRLAPVVEAEYAGETPDRIRTRRIARVRAAAGLTDAAPVLVGLLAAATLLLGAGGVVGTWGSGTVPARAFDGAPGYVDGLAEACQALGSWLVGLGFLLFVTWGRRAYRDASARRTIGILWDVGTFWPRAAHPFAPPCYAERAVPDLAWRMASWTGRTGGRLVISGHSQGSVLAAAAVWQLPHTTRRRVALLTYGSPLERLYGRWFPAYFGREPLSGLDRELHCWRNLWRRTDPIGGPVRLPAEGGRPEVDHPPLRDPVVYGRTPDHPLPEPVLGHADYQADPAFARERAALLDRLPPALPLPVPRQRSDGPDDTA
;
A
#
# COMPACT_ATOMS: atom_id res chain seq x y z
N MET A 1 12.51 -7.40 -28.78
CA MET A 1 11.67 -6.21 -29.07
C MET A 1 12.17 -5.04 -28.24
N LEU A 2 12.28 -5.17 -26.92
CA LEU A 2 12.97 -4.16 -26.09
C LEU A 2 14.48 -4.08 -26.37
N ASP A 3 15.07 -5.14 -26.94
CA ASP A 3 16.46 -5.14 -27.41
C ASP A 3 16.63 -4.58 -28.84
N ASP A 4 15.54 -4.15 -29.48
CA ASP A 4 15.61 -3.48 -30.77
C ASP A 4 15.82 -1.97 -30.53
N PRO A 5 16.92 -1.38 -31.04
CA PRO A 5 17.21 0.03 -30.81
C PRO A 5 16.23 0.98 -31.53
N ARG A 6 15.38 0.46 -32.43
CA ARG A 6 14.48 1.25 -33.28
C ARG A 6 13.02 0.90 -33.00
N THR A 7 12.54 1.29 -31.82
CA THR A 7 11.11 1.19 -31.47
C THR A 7 10.33 2.46 -31.75
N VAL A 8 9.08 2.33 -32.19
CA VAL A 8 8.15 3.44 -32.44
C VAL A 8 6.92 3.27 -31.55
N ARG A 9 6.44 4.39 -30.98
CA ARG A 9 5.18 4.42 -30.22
C ARG A 9 4.00 4.31 -31.19
N VAL A 10 3.16 3.28 -31.00
CA VAL A 10 1.97 3.02 -31.81
C VAL A 10 0.73 3.71 -31.22
N THR A 11 0.58 3.66 -29.90
CA THR A 11 -0.53 4.29 -29.18
C THR A 11 -0.16 4.55 -27.71
N GLY A 12 -0.92 5.40 -27.03
CA GLY A 12 -0.66 5.86 -25.66
C GLY A 12 0.05 7.22 -25.62
N ASP A 13 0.67 7.53 -24.48
CA ASP A 13 1.29 8.84 -24.22
C ASP A 13 2.75 8.70 -23.72
N GLY A 14 3.31 9.75 -23.11
CA GLY A 14 4.67 9.72 -22.54
C GLY A 14 4.82 8.90 -21.24
N THR A 15 3.70 8.49 -20.64
CA THR A 15 3.65 7.78 -19.35
C THR A 15 3.41 6.29 -19.53
N ALA A 16 2.48 5.90 -20.41
CA ALA A 16 2.26 4.51 -20.76
C ALA A 16 1.84 4.39 -22.22
N ALA A 17 2.45 3.44 -22.92
CA ALA A 17 2.30 3.32 -24.36
C ALA A 17 2.64 1.92 -24.88
N VAL A 18 2.06 1.60 -26.04
CA VAL A 18 2.41 0.41 -26.83
C VAL A 18 3.45 0.79 -27.87
N TYR A 19 4.51 0.02 -27.92
CA TYR A 19 5.60 0.17 -28.88
C TYR A 19 5.64 -1.03 -29.83
N ARG A 20 6.21 -0.81 -31.01
CA ARG A 20 6.61 -1.83 -31.99
C ARG A 20 8.01 -1.55 -32.50
N ARG A 21 8.64 -2.54 -33.14
CA ARG A 21 9.83 -2.30 -33.95
C ARG A 21 9.46 -1.47 -35.17
N THR A 22 10.38 -0.64 -35.65
CA THR A 22 10.15 0.20 -36.84
C THR A 22 9.81 -0.64 -38.07
N ALA A 23 10.44 -1.81 -38.22
CA ALA A 23 10.16 -2.76 -39.31
C ALA A 23 8.70 -3.29 -39.30
N ASP A 24 8.08 -3.34 -38.12
CA ASP A 24 6.74 -3.90 -37.93
C ASP A 24 5.64 -2.80 -37.91
N LEU A 25 6.01 -1.55 -38.16
CA LEU A 25 5.08 -0.40 -38.03
C LEU A 25 3.86 -0.55 -38.94
N ARG A 26 4.06 -1.06 -40.16
CA ARG A 26 3.02 -1.23 -41.18
C ARG A 26 2.25 -2.54 -41.10
N ALA A 27 2.45 -3.33 -40.05
CA ALA A 27 1.81 -4.64 -39.93
C ALA A 27 0.26 -4.60 -39.90
N GLU A 28 -0.34 -3.50 -39.46
CA GLU A 28 -1.81 -3.36 -39.50
C GLU A 28 -2.34 -2.83 -40.84
N SER A 29 -1.56 -2.03 -41.57
CA SER A 29 -1.97 -1.45 -42.85
C SER A 29 -1.60 -2.32 -44.06
N GLU A 30 -0.56 -3.14 -43.94
CA GLU A 30 -0.04 -4.03 -44.99
C GLU A 30 -0.01 -5.50 -44.49
N PRO A 31 -1.11 -6.10 -44.00
CA PRO A 31 -1.09 -7.40 -43.32
C PRO A 31 -0.53 -8.54 -44.19
N GLU A 32 -0.72 -8.45 -45.50
CA GLU A 32 -0.18 -9.37 -46.52
C GLU A 32 1.34 -9.56 -46.43
N ARG A 33 2.06 -8.49 -46.11
CA ARG A 33 3.52 -8.45 -46.04
C ARG A 33 4.08 -9.10 -44.76
N PHE A 34 3.23 -9.31 -43.76
CA PHE A 34 3.60 -9.82 -42.44
C PHE A 34 2.99 -11.20 -42.14
N ARG A 35 2.54 -11.92 -43.18
CA ARG A 35 1.99 -13.29 -43.05
C ARG A 35 3.00 -14.34 -42.53
N GLY A 36 4.31 -14.06 -42.64
CA GLY A 36 5.38 -14.98 -42.29
C GLY A 36 5.65 -15.17 -40.79
N GLY A 37 5.01 -14.42 -39.89
CA GLY A 37 5.21 -14.59 -38.45
C GLY A 37 4.44 -13.61 -37.58
N PRO A 38 4.42 -13.82 -36.25
CA PRO A 38 3.74 -12.94 -35.32
C PRO A 38 4.43 -11.58 -35.23
N VAL A 39 3.65 -10.52 -35.04
CA VAL A 39 4.13 -9.15 -34.91
C VAL A 39 4.33 -8.80 -33.43
N PRO A 40 5.57 -8.56 -32.97
CA PRO A 40 5.83 -8.28 -31.56
C PRO A 40 5.44 -6.85 -31.14
N GLU A 41 4.69 -6.75 -30.05
CA GLU A 41 4.38 -5.50 -29.36
C GLU A 41 4.88 -5.56 -27.91
N ALA A 42 5.24 -4.40 -27.35
CA ALA A 42 5.48 -4.27 -25.92
C ALA A 42 4.70 -3.08 -25.38
N TYR A 43 3.97 -3.31 -24.31
CA TYR A 43 3.38 -2.27 -23.50
C TYR A 43 4.40 -1.83 -22.46
N CYS A 44 4.74 -0.54 -22.45
CA CYS A 44 5.64 0.05 -21.47
C CYS A 44 4.83 0.88 -20.47
N TRP A 45 4.92 0.51 -19.19
CA TRP A 45 4.24 1.17 -18.07
C TRP A 45 5.20 1.73 -17.02
N SER A 46 6.51 1.66 -17.27
CA SER A 46 7.54 2.01 -16.28
C SER A 46 7.32 3.40 -15.70
N ASN A 47 6.96 4.40 -16.50
CA ASN A 47 6.73 5.76 -16.00
C ASN A 47 5.49 5.88 -15.08
N LEU A 48 4.57 4.91 -15.06
CA LEU A 48 3.50 4.86 -14.06
C LEU A 48 4.04 4.48 -12.67
N THR A 49 5.07 3.63 -12.61
CA THR A 49 5.68 3.16 -11.36
C THR A 49 7.00 3.84 -11.03
N SER A 50 7.68 4.51 -11.99
CA SER A 50 8.99 5.16 -11.89
C SER A 50 9.03 6.69 -12.17
N GLY A 51 7.97 7.29 -12.72
CA GLY A 51 8.07 8.58 -13.44
C GLY A 51 7.83 9.91 -12.71
N ASN A 52 7.85 10.01 -11.37
CA ASN A 52 7.62 11.32 -10.72
C ASN A 52 8.53 11.60 -9.51
N GLY A 53 9.09 12.82 -9.46
CA GLY A 53 10.00 13.32 -8.42
C GLY A 53 9.37 13.58 -7.06
N THR A 54 8.05 13.41 -6.91
CA THR A 54 7.32 13.60 -5.63
C THR A 54 7.40 12.40 -4.68
N ARG A 55 8.16 11.34 -5.01
CA ARG A 55 8.22 10.06 -4.25
C ARG A 55 8.67 10.15 -2.80
N ALA A 56 9.46 11.15 -2.43
CA ALA A 56 9.83 11.37 -1.04
C ALA A 56 8.57 11.56 -0.16
N LEU A 57 7.53 12.24 -0.68
CA LEU A 57 6.24 12.36 -0.01
C LEU A 57 5.50 11.02 0.09
N TRP A 58 5.81 10.03 -0.73
CA TRP A 58 5.05 8.77 -0.72
C TRP A 58 5.50 7.84 0.40
N LEU A 59 6.69 8.04 0.97
CA LEU A 59 7.08 7.36 2.20
C LEU A 59 6.17 7.77 3.37
N LEU A 60 5.71 9.03 3.43
CA LEU A 60 4.66 9.47 4.37
C LEU A 60 3.34 8.72 4.17
N LEU A 61 3.08 8.28 2.94
CA LEU A 61 1.86 7.57 2.56
C LEU A 61 1.97 6.05 2.75
N LEU A 62 3.10 5.55 3.26
CA LEU A 62 3.34 4.11 3.42
C LEU A 62 2.30 3.44 4.33
N PRO A 63 1.93 3.99 5.52
CA PRO A 63 0.84 3.42 6.33
C PRO A 63 -0.49 3.33 5.56
N PHE A 64 -0.77 4.33 4.72
CA PHE A 64 -2.00 4.40 3.92
C PHE A 64 -2.01 3.36 2.80
N MET A 65 -0.86 3.11 2.17
CA MET A 65 -0.69 2.03 1.20
C MET A 65 -0.90 0.66 1.85
N VAL A 66 -0.27 0.43 3.01
CA VAL A 66 -0.30 -0.85 3.73
C VAL A 66 -1.72 -1.17 4.23
N VAL A 67 -2.45 -0.20 4.79
CA VAL A 67 -3.87 -0.44 5.18
C VAL A 67 -4.77 -0.63 3.95
N ASN A 68 -4.46 0.00 2.82
CA ASN A 68 -5.19 -0.23 1.58
C ASN A 68 -4.95 -1.66 1.06
N LEU A 69 -3.74 -2.19 1.16
CA LEU A 69 -3.44 -3.60 0.87
C LEU A 69 -4.25 -4.55 1.75
N ALA A 70 -4.33 -4.28 3.06
CA ALA A 70 -5.10 -5.10 4.00
C ALA A 70 -6.57 -5.30 3.58
N HIS A 71 -7.16 -4.33 2.87
CA HIS A 71 -8.51 -4.45 2.30
C HIS A 71 -8.61 -5.59 1.28
N TRP A 72 -7.61 -5.71 0.42
CA TRP A 72 -7.56 -6.67 -0.68
C TRP A 72 -7.08 -8.06 -0.24
N MET A 73 -6.44 -8.16 0.93
CA MET A 73 -5.96 -9.42 1.52
C MET A 73 -7.07 -10.26 2.19
N ARG A 74 -8.33 -9.90 1.92
CA ARG A 74 -9.49 -10.60 2.44
C ARG A 74 -9.54 -12.04 1.91
N PRO A 75 -9.91 -13.03 2.75
CA PRO A 75 -10.22 -14.39 2.28
C PRO A 75 -11.38 -14.43 1.27
N PRO A 76 -11.50 -15.51 0.48
CA PRO A 76 -12.64 -15.73 -0.41
C PRO A 76 -13.98 -15.66 0.35
N ALA A 77 -15.02 -15.19 -0.32
CA ALA A 77 -16.33 -14.96 0.29
C ALA A 77 -17.47 -15.40 -0.63
N THR A 78 -17.28 -16.51 -1.35
CA THR A 78 -18.32 -17.13 -2.17
C THR A 78 -19.58 -17.29 -1.30
N ARG A 79 -20.69 -16.66 -1.70
CA ARG A 79 -22.00 -16.65 -0.98
C ARG A 79 -22.11 -15.88 0.36
N HIS A 80 -21.07 -15.16 0.82
CA HIS A 80 -21.05 -14.53 2.16
C HIS A 80 -20.90 -12.99 2.16
N GLY A 81 -21.79 -12.30 1.43
CA GLY A 81 -21.71 -10.85 1.20
C GLY A 81 -21.69 -9.97 2.46
N ARG A 82 -22.34 -10.38 3.57
CA ARG A 82 -22.37 -9.61 4.83
C ARG A 82 -21.01 -9.57 5.53
N SER A 83 -20.36 -10.73 5.70
CA SER A 83 -19.03 -10.82 6.32
C SER A 83 -17.97 -10.09 5.48
N ALA A 84 -18.04 -10.24 4.15
CA ALA A 84 -17.16 -9.51 3.23
C ALA A 84 -17.34 -7.98 3.32
N ARG A 85 -18.58 -7.51 3.49
CA ARG A 85 -18.89 -6.10 3.72
C ARG A 85 -18.36 -5.61 5.07
N LEU A 86 -18.58 -6.38 6.14
CA LEU A 86 -18.09 -6.05 7.48
C LEU A 86 -16.56 -5.95 7.51
N TYR A 87 -15.85 -6.91 6.91
CA TYR A 87 -14.39 -6.85 6.74
C TYR A 87 -13.97 -5.53 6.07
N GLY A 88 -14.63 -5.18 4.96
CA GLY A 88 -14.33 -3.94 4.24
C GLY A 88 -14.63 -2.67 5.04
N VAL A 89 -15.65 -2.68 5.90
CA VAL A 89 -15.97 -1.56 6.81
C VAL A 89 -14.91 -1.43 7.91
N LEU A 90 -14.53 -2.53 8.55
CA LEU A 90 -13.53 -2.53 9.61
C LEU A 90 -12.17 -2.01 9.10
N VAL A 91 -11.70 -2.48 7.94
CA VAL A 91 -10.46 -1.95 7.34
C VAL A 91 -10.56 -0.46 7.01
N ARG A 92 -11.72 0.02 6.56
CA ARG A 92 -11.93 1.46 6.31
C ARG A 92 -11.93 2.29 7.59
N LEU A 93 -12.45 1.76 8.69
CA LEU A 93 -12.37 2.43 10.00
C LEU A 93 -10.93 2.47 10.52
N VAL A 94 -10.17 1.39 10.35
CA VAL A 94 -8.72 1.39 10.62
C VAL A 94 -8.02 2.45 9.76
N ALA A 95 -8.33 2.50 8.46
CA ALA A 95 -7.80 3.52 7.56
C ALA A 95 -8.17 4.95 7.98
N LEU A 96 -9.39 5.19 8.44
CA LEU A 96 -9.82 6.48 8.98
C LEU A 96 -9.01 6.85 10.23
N SER A 97 -8.78 5.89 11.13
CA SER A 97 -7.98 6.10 12.34
C SER A 97 -6.53 6.51 12.01
N LEU A 98 -5.96 6.01 10.91
CA LEU A 98 -4.62 6.40 10.46
C LEU A 98 -4.56 7.86 9.96
N THR A 99 -5.65 8.36 9.35
CA THR A 99 -5.76 9.79 9.01
C THR A 99 -5.84 10.65 10.26
N VAL A 100 -6.61 10.22 11.25
CA VAL A 100 -6.70 10.90 12.56
C VAL A 100 -5.34 10.86 13.25
N LEU A 101 -4.65 9.72 13.29
CA LEU A 101 -3.32 9.56 13.88
C LEU A 101 -2.29 10.50 13.24
N LEU A 102 -2.21 10.55 11.90
CA LEU A 102 -1.28 11.46 11.22
C LEU A 102 -1.59 12.93 11.54
N THR A 103 -2.87 13.29 11.55
CA THR A 103 -3.28 14.68 11.81
C THR A 103 -3.06 15.05 13.28
N ALA A 104 -3.34 14.13 14.20
CA ALA A 104 -3.07 14.28 15.63
C ALA A 104 -1.57 14.42 15.89
N ALA A 105 -0.71 13.66 15.21
CA ALA A 105 0.74 13.81 15.30
C ALA A 105 1.23 15.18 14.81
N ALA A 106 0.63 15.72 13.73
CA ALA A 106 0.92 17.08 13.30
C ALA A 106 0.40 18.14 14.28
N CYS A 107 -0.74 17.88 14.94
CA CYS A 107 -1.23 18.74 16.02
C CYS A 107 -0.31 18.69 17.24
N GLU A 108 0.17 17.51 17.62
CA GLU A 108 1.12 17.31 18.71
C GLU A 108 2.38 18.17 18.51
N VAL A 109 2.98 18.10 17.32
CA VAL A 109 4.17 18.90 16.98
C VAL A 109 3.88 20.41 16.99
N ALA A 110 2.80 20.84 16.32
CA ALA A 110 2.56 22.25 16.08
C ALA A 110 1.84 22.94 17.25
N LEU A 111 0.76 22.35 17.74
CA LEU A 111 -0.10 22.93 18.77
C LEU A 111 0.43 22.65 20.16
N ASP A 112 0.82 21.41 20.47
CA ASP A 112 1.29 21.07 21.82
C ASP A 112 2.75 21.51 22.03
N LEU A 113 3.71 20.87 21.37
CA LEU A 113 5.13 21.10 21.63
C LEU A 113 5.55 22.55 21.32
N ALA A 114 5.21 23.08 20.14
CA ALA A 114 5.65 24.40 19.73
C ALA A 114 4.81 25.54 20.33
N ALA A 115 3.48 25.50 20.19
CA ALA A 115 2.62 26.64 20.52
C ALA A 115 2.11 26.65 21.98
N TRP A 116 1.93 25.49 22.61
CA TRP A 116 1.44 25.38 23.98
C TRP A 116 2.58 25.34 25.00
N GLN A 117 3.51 24.38 24.84
CA GLN A 117 4.63 24.17 25.75
C GLN A 117 5.76 25.18 25.50
N CYS A 118 6.44 25.14 24.34
CA CYS A 118 7.62 25.97 24.10
C CYS A 118 7.29 27.48 24.11
N ALA A 119 6.30 27.93 23.33
CA ALA A 119 5.89 29.34 23.35
C ALA A 119 5.29 29.79 24.70
N GLY A 120 4.88 28.85 25.55
CA GLY A 120 4.43 29.11 26.92
C GLY A 120 5.57 29.26 27.94
N ALA A 121 6.79 28.84 27.60
CA ALA A 121 7.94 28.80 28.49
C ALA A 121 9.05 29.74 28.02
N ALA A 122 9.35 30.78 28.81
CA ALA A 122 10.38 31.77 28.46
C ALA A 122 11.77 31.14 28.21
N ALA A 123 12.10 30.09 28.96
CA ALA A 123 13.33 29.32 28.78
C ALA A 123 13.45 28.65 27.40
N CYS A 124 12.32 28.28 26.77
CA CYS A 124 12.34 27.70 25.42
C CYS A 124 12.40 28.78 24.33
N THR A 125 11.72 29.92 24.52
CA THR A 125 11.65 30.99 23.51
C THR A 125 12.91 31.86 23.43
N GLY A 126 13.73 31.92 24.49
CA GLY A 126 14.89 32.81 24.59
C GLY A 126 15.86 32.73 23.40
N ASP A 127 16.12 31.53 22.90
CA ASP A 127 17.03 31.29 21.76
C ASP A 127 16.30 31.11 20.41
N ARG A 128 14.99 31.42 20.35
CA ARG A 128 14.12 31.10 19.21
C ARG A 128 13.33 32.33 18.74
N PRO A 129 13.96 33.28 18.00
CA PRO A 129 13.32 34.53 17.61
C PRO A 129 12.10 34.34 16.69
N TRP A 130 12.03 33.22 15.95
CA TRP A 130 10.88 32.88 15.12
C TRP A 130 9.61 32.56 15.92
N LEU A 131 9.73 32.25 17.23
CA LEU A 131 8.60 32.05 18.15
C LEU A 131 8.27 33.30 18.97
N ALA A 132 9.07 34.36 18.92
CA ALA A 132 8.92 35.52 19.80
C ALA A 132 7.53 36.15 19.72
N PHE A 133 6.93 36.24 18.52
CA PHE A 133 5.59 36.80 18.38
C PHE A 133 4.49 35.97 19.07
N LEU A 134 4.73 34.66 19.30
CA LEU A 134 3.87 33.77 20.07
C LEU A 134 4.27 33.69 21.54
N ALA A 135 5.43 34.22 21.95
CA ALA A 135 5.94 34.00 23.29
C ALA A 135 5.01 34.60 24.36
N ALA A 136 4.69 33.80 25.39
CA ALA A 136 3.87 34.26 26.50
C ALA A 136 4.50 35.45 27.24
N ALA A 137 5.84 35.52 27.28
CA ALA A 137 6.60 36.57 27.95
C ALA A 137 6.45 37.97 27.29
N GLU A 138 6.17 38.03 25.99
CA GLU A 138 6.05 39.30 25.24
C GLU A 138 4.70 40.01 25.47
N GLY A 139 3.70 39.31 26.00
CA GLY A 139 2.38 39.90 26.31
C GLY A 139 1.60 40.45 25.10
N GLY A 140 2.06 40.20 23.87
CA GLY A 140 1.45 40.70 22.64
C GLY A 140 0.11 40.03 22.28
N TRP A 141 -0.57 40.50 21.22
CA TRP A 141 -1.88 39.97 20.80
C TRP A 141 -1.89 38.43 20.61
N TRP A 142 -0.83 37.86 20.06
CA TRP A 142 -0.72 36.43 19.78
C TRP A 142 -0.23 35.58 20.95
N SER A 143 0.11 36.19 22.10
CA SER A 143 0.63 35.48 23.29
C SER A 143 -0.43 34.64 24.03
N GLN A 144 -1.73 34.93 23.84
CA GLN A 144 -2.79 34.19 24.52
C GLN A 144 -2.90 32.74 23.99
N PRO A 145 -3.06 31.73 24.87
CA PRO A 145 -3.02 30.31 24.47
C PRO A 145 -3.92 29.97 23.28
N GLY A 146 -5.17 30.41 23.28
CA GLY A 146 -6.11 30.09 22.19
C GLY A 146 -5.75 30.70 20.83
N ARG A 147 -5.07 31.85 20.82
CA ARG A 147 -4.57 32.48 19.59
C ARG A 147 -3.31 31.78 19.08
N ARG A 148 -2.42 31.36 19.99
CA ARG A 148 -1.26 30.51 19.67
C ARG A 148 -1.70 29.22 18.98
N LEU A 149 -2.68 28.52 19.56
CA LEU A 149 -3.25 27.31 18.98
C LEU A 149 -3.88 27.55 17.60
N THR A 150 -4.55 28.69 17.42
CA THR A 150 -5.18 29.06 16.14
C THR A 150 -4.13 29.29 15.04
N VAL A 151 -3.03 29.99 15.33
CA VAL A 151 -1.93 30.17 14.38
C VAL A 151 -1.26 28.83 14.07
N ALA A 152 -0.98 28.04 15.10
CA ALA A 152 -0.34 26.74 14.94
C ALA A 152 -1.17 25.73 14.13
N ALA A 153 -2.51 25.83 14.19
CA ALA A 153 -3.43 25.00 13.40
C ALA A 153 -3.22 25.12 11.88
N ALA A 154 -2.60 26.20 11.40
CA ALA A 154 -2.24 26.33 9.98
C ALA A 154 -1.38 25.16 9.47
N VAL A 155 -0.47 24.63 10.29
CA VAL A 155 0.45 23.54 9.91
C VAL A 155 -0.30 22.22 9.64
N PRO A 156 -1.06 21.63 10.59
CA PRO A 156 -1.81 20.41 10.32
C PRO A 156 -2.93 20.62 9.29
N THR A 157 -3.53 21.82 9.20
CA THR A 157 -4.50 22.13 8.14
C THR A 157 -3.85 22.13 6.75
N ALA A 158 -2.65 22.71 6.61
CA ALA A 158 -1.89 22.69 5.37
C ALA A 158 -1.50 21.26 4.96
N LEU A 159 -1.14 20.40 5.92
CA LEU A 159 -0.91 18.98 5.68
C LEU A 159 -2.16 18.28 5.12
N VAL A 160 -3.33 18.48 5.73
CA VAL A 160 -4.59 17.89 5.24
C VAL A 160 -4.94 18.42 3.84
N ALA A 161 -4.76 19.72 3.60
CA ALA A 161 -4.98 20.34 2.28
C ALA A 161 -4.03 19.78 1.21
N LEU A 162 -2.76 19.55 1.56
CA LEU A 162 -1.78 18.92 0.67
C LEU A 162 -2.18 17.48 0.32
N LEU A 163 -2.59 16.67 1.29
CA LEU A 163 -3.08 15.31 1.04
C LEU A 163 -4.31 15.29 0.13
N TRP A 164 -5.26 16.20 0.38
CA TRP A 164 -6.42 16.39 -0.48
C TRP A 164 -6.02 16.76 -1.92
N TYR A 165 -5.12 17.73 -2.08
CA TYR A 165 -4.63 18.19 -3.38
C TYR A 165 -3.93 17.06 -4.15
N LEU A 166 -3.01 16.34 -3.52
CA LEU A 166 -2.28 15.23 -4.13
C LEU A 166 -3.21 14.08 -4.54
N SER A 167 -4.19 13.73 -3.69
CA SER A 167 -5.20 12.72 -4.01
C SER A 167 -6.10 13.16 -5.15
N HIS A 168 -6.49 14.43 -5.23
CA HIS A 168 -7.28 14.96 -6.34
C HIS A 168 -6.51 14.94 -7.67
N ARG A 169 -5.25 15.38 -7.67
CA ARG A 169 -4.40 15.46 -8.87
C ARG A 169 -4.06 14.08 -9.44
N THR A 170 -3.77 13.10 -8.59
CA THR A 170 -3.45 11.73 -9.04
C THR A 170 -4.69 10.99 -9.54
N TRP A 171 -5.85 11.27 -8.95
CA TRP A 171 -7.13 10.68 -9.34
C TRP A 171 -7.51 11.03 -10.79
N SER A 172 -7.28 12.27 -11.25
CA SER A 172 -7.63 12.67 -12.63
C SER A 172 -6.74 12.03 -13.70
N ALA A 173 -5.48 11.73 -13.38
CA ALA A 173 -4.49 11.24 -14.35
C ALA A 173 -4.46 9.69 -14.50
N TYR A 174 -4.80 8.94 -13.45
CA TYR A 174 -4.65 7.47 -13.44
C TYR A 174 -5.98 6.71 -13.35
N GLU A 175 -7.01 7.27 -12.72
CA GLU A 175 -8.17 6.50 -12.22
C GLU A 175 -9.49 6.86 -12.94
N ALA A 176 -9.41 7.50 -14.12
CA ALA A 176 -10.56 7.98 -14.90
C ALA A 176 -10.90 7.12 -16.13
N GLN A 177 -10.12 6.07 -16.41
CA GLN A 177 -10.30 5.24 -17.61
C GLN A 177 -11.52 4.33 -17.47
N ARG A 178 -12.38 4.33 -18.50
CA ARG A 178 -13.58 3.49 -18.54
C ARG A 178 -13.24 2.13 -19.16
N PRO A 179 -13.77 1.01 -18.63
CA PRO A 179 -13.58 -0.29 -19.25
C PRO A 179 -14.22 -0.33 -20.65
N PRO A 180 -13.74 -1.21 -21.56
CA PRO A 180 -14.44 -1.52 -22.79
C PRO A 180 -15.86 -1.98 -22.48
N ARG A 181 -16.87 -1.42 -23.15
CA ARG A 181 -18.25 -1.93 -23.03
C ARG A 181 -18.36 -3.24 -23.79
N GLY A 182 -18.83 -4.29 -23.13
CA GLY A 182 -19.39 -5.48 -23.76
C GLY A 182 -20.79 -5.70 -23.18
N GLU A 183 -21.75 -6.07 -24.03
CA GLU A 183 -23.17 -6.22 -23.68
C GLU A 183 -23.45 -7.43 -22.76
N ASP A 184 -22.46 -8.28 -22.50
CA ASP A 184 -22.64 -9.48 -21.69
C ASP A 184 -22.58 -9.22 -20.17
N GLU A 185 -23.69 -8.84 -19.56
CA GLU A 185 -23.90 -8.86 -18.10
C GLU A 185 -24.08 -10.29 -17.57
N HIS A 186 -23.08 -11.16 -17.71
CA HIS A 186 -23.08 -12.43 -16.96
C HIS A 186 -22.76 -12.16 -15.48
N GLU A 187 -23.65 -12.56 -14.57
CA GLU A 187 -23.55 -12.30 -13.13
C GLU A 187 -22.35 -13.00 -12.43
N ASP A 188 -21.79 -14.05 -13.05
CA ASP A 188 -20.76 -14.93 -12.49
C ASP A 188 -19.32 -14.60 -12.95
N ARG A 189 -19.02 -13.33 -13.25
CA ARG A 189 -17.62 -12.93 -13.53
C ARG A 189 -16.77 -12.89 -12.25
N PRO A 190 -15.51 -13.38 -12.29
CA PRO A 190 -14.52 -13.16 -11.23
C PRO A 190 -14.40 -11.67 -10.87
N ALA A 191 -14.06 -11.36 -9.61
CA ALA A 191 -14.09 -9.98 -9.10
C ALA A 191 -13.27 -9.00 -9.96
N LEU A 192 -12.08 -9.42 -10.42
CA LEU A 192 -11.18 -8.61 -11.26
C LEU A 192 -11.71 -8.36 -12.68
N GLY A 193 -12.65 -9.17 -13.17
CA GLY A 193 -13.29 -9.05 -14.49
C GLY A 193 -14.57 -8.22 -14.49
N ARG A 194 -14.96 -7.65 -13.34
CA ARG A 194 -16.14 -6.77 -13.24
C ARG A 194 -15.82 -5.40 -13.84
N PRO A 195 -16.69 -4.81 -14.68
CA PRO A 195 -16.42 -3.52 -15.33
C PRO A 195 -16.09 -2.40 -14.31
N GLY A 196 -16.75 -2.41 -13.15
CA GLY A 196 -16.51 -1.42 -12.10
C GLY A 196 -15.26 -1.64 -11.25
N PHE A 197 -14.48 -2.72 -11.44
CA PHE A 197 -13.35 -3.07 -10.56
C PHE A 197 -12.17 -2.10 -10.69
N TRP A 198 -11.81 -1.72 -11.91
CA TRP A 198 -10.70 -0.77 -12.18
C TRP A 198 -11.18 0.68 -12.30
N TYR A 199 -12.47 0.94 -12.02
CA TYR A 199 -13.07 2.27 -12.08
C TYR A 199 -13.48 2.77 -10.68
N GLY A 200 -12.51 3.30 -9.92
CA GLY A 200 -12.68 3.74 -8.53
C GLY A 200 -13.30 5.12 -8.29
N ARG A 201 -13.57 5.92 -9.34
CA ARG A 201 -13.86 7.36 -9.28
C ARG A 201 -14.74 7.84 -8.12
N ARG A 202 -15.88 7.18 -7.89
CA ARG A 202 -16.88 7.64 -6.91
C ARG A 202 -16.50 7.28 -5.48
N LEU A 203 -15.99 6.06 -5.28
CA LEU A 203 -15.56 5.60 -3.97
C LEU A 203 -14.42 6.47 -3.46
N VAL A 204 -13.41 6.70 -4.29
CA VAL A 204 -12.24 7.52 -3.93
C VAL A 204 -12.66 8.96 -3.63
N ALA A 205 -13.58 9.54 -4.41
CA ALA A 205 -14.08 10.88 -4.13
C ALA A 205 -14.80 10.99 -2.78
N ARG A 206 -15.69 10.03 -2.45
CA ARG A 206 -16.41 10.01 -1.17
C ARG A 206 -15.47 9.79 0.01
N LEU A 207 -14.57 8.81 -0.09
CA LEU A 207 -13.58 8.56 0.96
C LEU A 207 -12.67 9.76 1.14
N ARG A 208 -12.20 10.39 0.06
CA ARG A 208 -11.39 11.61 0.14
C ARG A 208 -12.13 12.71 0.90
N ALA A 209 -13.41 12.94 0.62
CA ALA A 209 -14.21 13.92 1.35
C ALA A 209 -14.31 13.58 2.85
N ALA A 210 -14.60 12.32 3.18
CA ALA A 210 -14.69 11.85 4.57
C ALA A 210 -13.37 11.97 5.33
N HIS A 211 -12.24 11.55 4.74
CA HIS A 211 -10.92 11.63 5.37
C HIS A 211 -10.40 13.08 5.47
N THR A 212 -10.69 13.93 4.48
CA THR A 212 -10.36 15.37 4.55
C THR A 212 -11.13 16.01 5.70
N ALA A 213 -12.44 15.73 5.82
CA ALA A 213 -13.24 16.20 6.93
C ALA A 213 -12.74 15.65 8.28
N ALA A 214 -12.37 14.38 8.37
CA ALA A 214 -11.80 13.79 9.58
C ALA A 214 -10.53 14.50 10.03
N GLY A 215 -9.62 14.80 9.10
CA GLY A 215 -8.40 15.56 9.38
C GLY A 215 -8.73 16.96 9.91
N LEU A 216 -9.57 17.72 9.21
CA LEU A 216 -9.98 19.07 9.64
C LEU A 216 -10.68 19.06 11.00
N LEU A 217 -11.56 18.10 11.25
CA LEU A 217 -12.24 17.94 12.55
C LEU A 217 -11.27 17.55 13.67
N THR A 218 -10.20 16.81 13.37
CA THR A 218 -9.14 16.49 14.34
C THR A 218 -8.41 17.76 14.77
N VAL A 219 -8.06 18.63 13.81
CA VAL A 219 -7.45 19.95 14.12
C VAL A 219 -8.43 20.82 14.91
N ALA A 220 -9.69 20.86 14.50
CA ALA A 220 -10.72 21.66 15.18
C ALA A 220 -10.93 21.20 16.62
N ALA A 221 -10.95 19.89 16.88
CA ALA A 221 -11.05 19.31 18.21
C ALA A 221 -9.82 19.63 19.08
N ALA A 222 -8.61 19.61 18.52
CA ALA A 222 -7.40 19.97 19.26
C ALA A 222 -7.41 21.45 19.69
N VAL A 223 -7.85 22.36 18.80
CA VAL A 223 -7.96 23.80 19.08
C VAL A 223 -9.09 24.11 20.06
N ALA A 224 -10.32 23.66 19.76
CA ALA A 224 -11.50 23.98 20.56
C ALA A 224 -11.51 23.24 21.91
N GLY A 225 -11.01 22.01 21.97
CA GLY A 225 -11.06 21.17 23.17
C GLY A 225 -10.24 21.73 24.33
N ALA A 226 -9.14 22.45 24.06
CA ALA A 226 -8.39 23.14 25.10
C ALA A 226 -9.19 24.33 25.68
N ALA A 227 -9.77 25.16 24.81
CA ALA A 227 -10.58 26.31 25.20
C ALA A 227 -11.89 25.90 25.93
N ALA A 228 -12.58 24.87 25.45
CA ALA A 228 -13.81 24.36 26.03
C ALA A 228 -13.59 23.73 27.41
N ARG A 229 -12.45 23.05 27.64
CA ARG A 229 -12.10 22.54 28.98
C ARG A 229 -11.80 23.67 29.96
N TYR A 230 -11.08 24.71 29.53
CA TYR A 230 -10.82 25.88 30.35
C TYR A 230 -12.12 26.59 30.75
N ASP A 231 -12.99 26.88 29.78
CA ASP A 231 -14.25 27.59 30.02
C ASP A 231 -15.21 26.79 30.94
N ARG A 232 -15.14 25.45 30.91
CA ARG A 232 -15.91 24.60 31.85
C ARG A 232 -15.45 24.70 33.29
N GLY A 233 -14.14 24.78 33.52
CA GLY A 233 -13.58 24.87 34.87
C GLY A 233 -13.67 26.29 35.44
N ALA A 234 -13.13 27.26 34.70
CA ALA A 234 -12.98 28.64 35.17
C ALA A 234 -14.28 29.47 35.07
N ALA A 235 -15.23 29.06 34.23
CA ALA A 235 -16.43 29.84 33.91
C ALA A 235 -17.71 28.98 33.88
N ALA A 236 -17.82 28.03 34.82
CA ALA A 236 -19.00 27.20 34.99
C ALA A 236 -20.27 28.06 35.12
N GLY A 237 -21.28 27.79 34.28
CA GLY A 237 -22.54 28.55 34.24
C GLY A 237 -22.55 29.80 33.33
N THR A 238 -21.46 30.10 32.62
CA THR A 238 -21.42 31.24 31.67
C THR A 238 -21.87 30.84 30.25
N PRO A 239 -22.29 31.81 29.40
CA PRO A 239 -22.58 31.55 27.99
C PRO A 239 -21.39 30.99 27.20
N ARG A 240 -20.15 31.23 27.64
CA ARG A 240 -18.95 30.65 27.01
C ARG A 240 -18.82 29.16 27.26
N ALA A 241 -19.16 28.69 28.47
CA ALA A 241 -19.21 27.27 28.77
C ALA A 241 -20.31 26.56 27.94
N ALA A 242 -21.48 27.19 27.78
CA ALA A 242 -22.54 26.69 26.90
C ALA A 242 -22.09 26.64 25.42
N LEU A 243 -21.40 27.68 24.94
CA LEU A 243 -20.82 27.71 23.60
C LEU A 243 -19.79 26.59 23.40
N GLY A 244 -18.94 26.32 24.39
CA GLY A 244 -17.99 25.21 24.36
C GLY A 244 -18.67 23.85 24.17
N TRP A 245 -19.76 23.59 24.91
CA TRP A 245 -20.58 22.39 24.71
C TRP A 245 -21.20 22.32 23.32
N CYS A 246 -21.72 23.42 22.79
CA CYS A 246 -22.27 23.48 21.44
C CYS A 246 -21.21 23.16 20.38
N VAL A 247 -19.99 23.70 20.52
CA VAL A 247 -18.88 23.42 19.60
C VAL A 247 -18.46 21.95 19.69
N GLU A 248 -18.25 21.40 20.88
CA GLU A 248 -17.91 19.98 21.06
C GLU A 248 -19.01 19.06 20.51
N ALA A 249 -20.28 19.38 20.73
CA ALA A 249 -21.42 18.61 20.19
C ALA A 249 -21.48 18.69 18.66
N ALA A 250 -21.23 19.86 18.07
CA ALA A 250 -21.18 20.02 16.61
C ALA A 250 -20.03 19.22 15.99
N LEU A 251 -18.85 19.24 16.63
CA LEU A 251 -17.70 18.43 16.21
C LEU A 251 -18.00 16.92 16.31
N ALA A 252 -18.61 16.48 17.41
CA ALA A 252 -19.01 15.08 17.59
C ALA A 252 -20.05 14.63 16.56
N ALA A 253 -21.06 15.47 16.28
CA ALA A 253 -22.06 15.20 15.25
C ALA A 253 -21.43 15.10 13.85
N ALA A 254 -20.53 16.01 13.51
CA ALA A 254 -19.80 15.98 12.23
C ALA A 254 -18.91 14.73 12.12
N ALA A 255 -18.22 14.34 13.19
CA ALA A 255 -17.43 13.11 13.25
C ALA A 255 -18.31 11.86 13.08
N ALA A 256 -19.49 11.82 13.69
CA ALA A 256 -20.45 10.74 13.49
C ALA A 256 -20.92 10.63 12.03
N VAL A 257 -21.17 11.77 11.37
CA VAL A 257 -21.50 11.80 9.92
C VAL A 257 -20.35 11.22 9.10
N VAL A 258 -19.09 11.59 9.39
CA VAL A 258 -17.90 11.01 8.72
C VAL A 258 -17.87 9.49 8.87
N VAL A 259 -18.04 8.97 10.10
CA VAL A 259 -18.06 7.52 10.36
C VAL A 259 -19.20 6.84 9.59
N VAL A 260 -20.40 7.43 9.58
CA VAL A 260 -21.55 6.91 8.82
C VAL A 260 -21.24 6.87 7.31
N VAL A 261 -20.61 7.90 6.75
CA VAL A 261 -20.21 7.93 5.34
C VAL A 261 -19.20 6.83 5.00
N VAL A 262 -18.25 6.57 5.89
CA VAL A 262 -17.25 5.50 5.74
C VAL A 262 -17.88 4.11 5.86
N CYS A 263 -18.84 3.91 6.77
CA CYS A 263 -19.49 2.63 7.04
C CYS A 263 -20.60 2.26 6.04
N ARG A 264 -21.48 3.19 5.67
CA ARG A 264 -22.75 2.86 4.99
C ARG A 264 -22.61 2.45 3.54
N ARG A 265 -21.55 2.89 2.85
CA ARG A 265 -21.46 2.69 1.39
C ARG A 265 -20.10 2.09 1.03
N GLY A 266 -20.13 0.80 0.71
CA GLY A 266 -18.98 0.11 0.14
C GLY A 266 -18.75 0.46 -1.34
N ARG A 267 -17.75 -0.21 -1.93
CA ARG A 267 -17.58 -0.24 -3.38
C ARG A 267 -18.79 -0.98 -3.97
N SER A 268 -19.66 -0.29 -4.72
CA SER A 268 -20.64 -0.95 -5.58
C SER A 268 -19.98 -1.13 -6.94
N GLU A 269 -19.67 -2.38 -7.29
CA GLU A 269 -19.11 -2.73 -8.60
C GLU A 269 -20.19 -2.82 -9.69
N ARG A 270 -21.47 -2.68 -9.30
CA ARG A 270 -22.65 -2.93 -10.15
C ARG A 270 -23.47 -1.68 -10.53
N ARG A 271 -23.44 -0.56 -9.78
CA ARG A 271 -24.30 0.62 -10.08
C ARG A 271 -23.65 1.98 -9.82
N LEU A 272 -23.98 2.93 -10.69
CA LEU A 272 -23.56 4.33 -10.67
C LEU A 272 -24.61 5.20 -9.92
N ASP A 273 -24.52 5.33 -8.58
CA ASP A 273 -25.44 6.20 -7.81
C ASP A 273 -25.02 7.70 -7.81
N GLY A 274 -25.95 8.63 -8.07
CA GLY A 274 -25.63 9.94 -8.68
C GLY A 274 -25.87 11.25 -7.89
N ARG A 275 -26.88 11.32 -7.01
CA ARG A 275 -27.31 12.61 -6.39
C ARG A 275 -26.72 12.86 -5.00
N LEU A 276 -26.85 11.91 -4.07
CA LEU A 276 -26.36 12.05 -2.69
C LEU A 276 -24.83 12.07 -2.57
N ASP A 277 -24.13 11.30 -3.39
CA ASP A 277 -22.66 11.28 -3.41
C ASP A 277 -22.09 12.65 -3.83
N ARG A 278 -22.79 13.42 -4.68
CA ARG A 278 -22.36 14.75 -5.09
C ARG A 278 -22.46 15.76 -3.94
N ALA A 279 -23.58 15.75 -3.22
CA ALA A 279 -23.77 16.62 -2.06
C ALA A 279 -22.71 16.33 -0.98
N LEU A 280 -22.49 15.05 -0.63
CA LEU A 280 -21.50 14.68 0.39
C LEU A 280 -20.07 15.04 -0.01
N VAL A 281 -19.69 14.82 -1.27
CA VAL A 281 -18.33 15.14 -1.75
C VAL A 281 -18.06 16.65 -1.74
N THR A 282 -19.08 17.47 -2.00
CA THR A 282 -18.92 18.93 -2.05
C THR A 282 -19.03 19.57 -0.66
N TRP A 283 -20.05 19.22 0.13
CA TRP A 283 -20.37 19.95 1.35
C TRP A 283 -19.61 19.46 2.59
N LEU A 284 -19.26 18.18 2.69
CA LEU A 284 -18.68 17.63 3.92
C LEU A 284 -17.31 18.24 4.28
N PRO A 285 -16.34 18.39 3.35
CA PRO A 285 -15.09 19.06 3.66
C PRO A 285 -15.27 20.55 3.94
N GLY A 286 -16.20 21.21 3.24
CA GLY A 286 -16.53 22.62 3.45
C GLY A 286 -17.13 22.89 4.84
N ALA A 287 -18.06 22.03 5.28
CA ALA A 287 -18.63 22.09 6.62
C ALA A 287 -17.58 21.84 7.72
N ALA A 288 -16.67 20.89 7.53
CA ALA A 288 -15.56 20.65 8.45
C ALA A 288 -14.59 21.84 8.50
N ALA A 289 -14.29 22.48 7.36
CA ALA A 289 -13.48 23.69 7.30
C ALA A 289 -14.16 24.88 8.00
N ALA A 290 -15.48 25.04 7.83
CA ALA A 290 -16.26 26.05 8.54
C ALA A 290 -16.26 25.81 10.06
N LEU A 291 -16.43 24.56 10.51
CA LEU A 291 -16.33 24.20 11.92
C LEU A 291 -14.93 24.46 12.50
N LEU A 292 -13.88 24.20 11.73
CA LEU A 292 -12.51 24.55 12.11
C LEU A 292 -12.35 26.08 12.26
N ALA A 293 -12.86 26.87 11.32
CA ALA A 293 -12.83 28.33 11.42
C ALA A 293 -13.60 28.84 12.64
N LEU A 294 -14.79 28.29 12.92
CA LEU A 294 -15.58 28.61 14.11
C LEU A 294 -14.85 28.20 15.41
N SER A 295 -14.16 27.06 15.40
CA SER A 295 -13.33 26.58 16.51
C SER A 295 -12.16 27.52 16.78
N ALA A 296 -11.49 28.00 15.73
CA ALA A 296 -10.42 28.98 15.80
C ALA A 296 -10.92 30.35 16.34
N LEU A 297 -12.09 30.81 15.89
CA LEU A 297 -12.72 32.02 16.40
C LEU A 297 -13.07 31.89 17.90
N TYR A 298 -13.65 30.75 18.29
CA TYR A 298 -13.96 30.45 19.68
C TYR A 298 -12.71 30.38 20.57
N ALA A 299 -11.64 29.73 20.10
CA ALA A 299 -10.37 29.67 20.82
C ALA A 299 -9.69 31.04 20.91
N SER A 300 -9.80 31.87 19.87
CA SER A 300 -9.19 33.21 19.83
C SER A 300 -9.90 34.27 20.67
N TRP A 301 -11.08 33.96 21.20
CA TRP A 301 -11.82 34.83 22.11
C TRP A 301 -10.98 35.17 23.34
N PRO A 302 -10.84 36.47 23.73
CA PRO A 302 -9.95 36.88 24.81
C PRO A 302 -10.22 36.17 26.14
N ARG A 303 -9.17 35.60 26.74
CA ARG A 303 -9.19 34.97 28.07
C ARG A 303 -7.97 35.44 28.88
N PRO A 304 -8.06 36.56 29.61
CA PRO A 304 -6.91 37.18 30.28
C PRO A 304 -6.18 36.27 31.27
N ASP A 305 -6.93 35.45 32.01
CA ASP A 305 -6.38 34.59 33.06
C ASP A 305 -5.87 33.23 32.54
N TRP A 306 -6.06 32.94 31.24
CA TRP A 306 -5.68 31.64 30.70
C TRP A 306 -4.19 31.56 30.41
N ARG A 307 -3.50 30.70 31.16
CA ARG A 307 -2.08 30.38 30.98
C ARG A 307 -1.92 28.93 30.50
N SER A 308 -0.97 28.69 29.61
CA SER A 308 -0.59 27.33 29.21
C SER A 308 0.39 26.76 30.24
N SER A 309 0.15 25.53 30.68
CA SER A 309 1.01 24.80 31.62
C SER A 309 0.91 23.31 31.34
N GLY A 310 2.04 22.60 31.45
CA GLY A 310 2.11 21.18 31.14
C GLY A 310 1.79 20.89 29.66
N ALA A 311 1.47 19.63 29.37
CA ALA A 311 1.01 19.22 28.04
C ALA A 311 -0.40 19.76 27.75
N LEU A 312 -0.70 19.94 26.46
CA LEU A 312 -2.00 20.34 25.95
C LEU A 312 -3.06 19.32 26.42
N PRO A 313 -4.21 19.76 26.94
CA PRO A 313 -5.26 18.86 27.40
C PRO A 313 -5.74 17.89 26.31
N GLY A 314 -5.34 16.63 26.41
CA GLY A 314 -5.58 15.64 25.36
C GLY A 314 -4.57 14.49 25.28
N ASP A 315 -3.62 14.39 26.20
CA ASP A 315 -2.56 13.37 26.24
C ASP A 315 -3.06 11.92 26.04
N THR A 316 -4.28 11.61 26.52
CA THR A 316 -4.89 10.29 26.35
C THR A 316 -5.35 9.97 24.92
N ALA A 317 -5.36 10.93 24.00
CA ALA A 317 -5.86 10.75 22.63
C ALA A 317 -5.10 9.66 21.86
N PHE A 318 -3.77 9.59 22.01
CA PHE A 318 -2.97 8.55 21.38
C PHE A 318 -3.27 7.16 21.96
N SER A 319 -3.46 7.04 23.28
CA SER A 319 -3.89 5.77 23.90
C SER A 319 -5.27 5.35 23.46
N VAL A 320 -6.23 6.28 23.39
CA VAL A 320 -7.59 6.01 22.88
C VAL A 320 -7.55 5.57 21.42
N LEU A 321 -6.71 6.20 20.60
CA LEU A 321 -6.51 5.80 19.19
C LEU A 321 -5.93 4.39 19.08
N LEU A 322 -4.88 4.07 19.84
CA LEU A 322 -4.25 2.75 19.81
C LEU A 322 -5.20 1.65 20.29
N VAL A 323 -5.92 1.89 21.40
CA VAL A 323 -6.94 0.96 21.91
C VAL A 323 -8.09 0.81 20.90
N GLY A 324 -8.54 1.92 20.31
CA GLY A 324 -9.55 1.90 19.26
C GLY A 324 -9.13 1.11 18.02
N GLN A 325 -7.87 1.23 17.60
CA GLN A 325 -7.28 0.43 16.52
C GLN A 325 -7.27 -1.06 16.88
N GLY A 326 -6.84 -1.42 18.10
CA GLY A 326 -6.92 -2.80 18.60
C GLY A 326 -8.35 -3.34 18.60
N ALA A 327 -9.31 -2.55 19.10
CA ALA A 327 -10.73 -2.89 19.13
C ALA A 327 -11.36 -3.05 17.74
N LEU A 328 -10.79 -2.45 16.68
CA LEU A 328 -11.17 -2.67 15.28
C LEU A 328 -10.48 -3.89 14.66
N ILE A 329 -9.22 -4.16 15.04
CA ILE A 329 -8.41 -5.25 14.49
C ILE A 329 -8.86 -6.61 15.00
N LEU A 330 -9.25 -6.73 16.27
CA LEU A 330 -9.75 -7.98 16.85
C LEU A 330 -11.01 -8.53 16.12
N PRO A 331 -12.09 -7.75 15.91
CA PRO A 331 -13.22 -8.21 15.12
C PRO A 331 -12.85 -8.40 13.65
N LEU A 332 -11.90 -7.62 13.10
CA LEU A 332 -11.41 -7.83 11.74
C LEU A 332 -10.76 -9.22 11.60
N ALA A 333 -9.93 -9.62 12.56
CA ALA A 333 -9.33 -10.94 12.63
C ALA A 333 -10.38 -12.05 12.77
N ALA A 334 -11.37 -11.86 13.65
CA ALA A 334 -12.48 -12.82 13.81
C ALA A 334 -13.28 -13.01 12.51
N VAL A 335 -13.58 -11.92 11.79
CA VAL A 335 -14.26 -11.97 10.49
C VAL A 335 -13.39 -12.65 9.44
N ALA A 336 -12.08 -12.37 9.41
CA ALA A 336 -11.15 -13.01 8.47
C ALA A 336 -11.09 -14.53 8.69
N LEU A 337 -10.94 -14.97 9.95
CA LEU A 337 -10.98 -16.39 10.32
C LEU A 337 -12.32 -17.04 9.96
N ARG A 338 -13.44 -16.34 10.19
CA ARG A 338 -14.76 -16.84 9.80
C ARG A 338 -14.87 -17.04 8.29
N LEU A 339 -14.37 -16.09 7.49
CA LEU A 339 -14.36 -16.22 6.03
C LEU A 339 -13.49 -17.39 5.60
N HIS A 340 -12.26 -17.50 6.14
CA HIS A 340 -11.34 -18.59 5.79
C HIS A 340 -11.88 -19.97 6.19
N ARG A 341 -12.47 -20.13 7.38
CA ARG A 341 -13.06 -21.41 7.82
C ARG A 341 -14.22 -21.88 6.94
N ARG A 342 -14.87 -20.96 6.22
CA ARG A 342 -16.02 -21.28 5.34
C ARG A 342 -15.58 -21.66 3.93
N ASP A 343 -14.45 -21.16 3.47
CA ASP A 343 -13.87 -21.44 2.16
C ASP A 343 -12.35 -21.62 2.32
N PRO A 344 -11.91 -22.75 2.93
CA PRO A 344 -10.52 -22.95 3.31
C PRO A 344 -9.66 -23.27 2.08
N ASP A 345 -8.71 -22.37 1.79
CA ASP A 345 -7.60 -22.63 0.88
C ASP A 345 -6.30 -22.77 1.70
N PRO A 346 -5.67 -23.96 1.75
CA PRO A 346 -4.44 -24.21 2.51
C PRO A 346 -3.27 -23.29 2.18
N ARG A 347 -3.27 -22.70 0.97
CA ARG A 347 -2.20 -21.80 0.52
C ARG A 347 -2.41 -20.37 1.00
N THR A 348 -3.61 -20.02 1.49
CA THR A 348 -3.91 -18.69 2.01
C THR A 348 -2.94 -18.31 3.12
N ALA A 349 -2.31 -17.15 2.98
CA ALA A 349 -1.36 -16.61 3.95
C ALA A 349 -2.01 -16.48 5.34
N LEU A 350 -1.31 -17.01 6.36
CA LEU A 350 -1.73 -16.98 7.77
C LEU A 350 -3.17 -17.48 8.00
N HIS A 351 -3.65 -18.45 7.22
CA HIS A 351 -5.02 -18.98 7.35
C HIS A 351 -6.09 -17.87 7.34
N GLY A 352 -5.87 -16.85 6.49
CA GLY A 352 -6.76 -15.71 6.30
C GLY A 352 -6.49 -14.50 7.20
N LEU A 353 -5.54 -14.59 8.14
CA LEU A 353 -5.16 -13.49 9.03
C LEU A 353 -4.18 -12.48 8.40
N ALA A 354 -3.79 -12.67 7.14
CA ALA A 354 -2.88 -11.78 6.44
C ALA A 354 -3.33 -10.31 6.47
N GLY A 355 -4.60 -10.03 6.16
CA GLY A 355 -5.11 -8.67 6.19
C GLY A 355 -5.13 -8.01 7.58
N PRO A 356 -5.67 -8.66 8.64
CA PRO A 356 -5.54 -8.17 10.02
C PRO A 356 -4.09 -7.94 10.45
N ALA A 357 -3.17 -8.87 10.14
CA ALA A 357 -1.75 -8.72 10.47
C ALA A 357 -1.16 -7.48 9.79
N VAL A 358 -1.43 -7.29 8.49
CA VAL A 358 -0.97 -6.11 7.74
C VAL A 358 -1.64 -4.82 8.23
N ALA A 359 -2.88 -4.87 8.72
CA ALA A 359 -3.53 -3.73 9.36
C ALA A 359 -2.82 -3.32 10.67
N VAL A 360 -2.39 -4.28 11.51
CA VAL A 360 -1.54 -4.00 12.69
C VAL A 360 -0.26 -3.31 12.27
N LEU A 361 0.42 -3.82 11.23
CA LEU A 361 1.66 -3.21 10.74
C LEU A 361 1.45 -1.80 10.19
N ALA A 362 0.30 -1.53 9.55
CA ALA A 362 -0.05 -0.18 9.12
C ALA A 362 -0.22 0.77 10.32
N CYS A 363 -0.92 0.35 11.37
CA CYS A 363 -1.08 1.11 12.62
C CYS A 363 0.27 1.38 13.29
N ALA A 364 1.10 0.35 13.45
CA ALA A 364 2.40 0.48 14.08
C ALA A 364 3.38 1.34 13.29
N LEU A 365 3.38 1.23 11.96
CA LEU A 365 4.16 2.13 11.12
C LEU A 365 3.69 3.58 11.28
N GLY A 366 2.37 3.81 11.32
CA GLY A 366 1.80 5.13 11.61
C GLY A 366 2.20 5.66 12.99
N GLY A 367 2.16 4.80 14.03
CA GLY A 367 2.54 5.12 15.40
C GLY A 367 4.02 5.48 15.53
N VAL A 368 4.92 4.63 15.00
CA VAL A 368 6.38 4.89 14.99
C VAL A 368 6.70 6.18 14.23
N MET A 369 6.03 6.47 13.12
CA MET A 369 6.23 7.72 12.39
C MET A 369 5.73 8.94 13.19
N ALA A 370 4.56 8.83 13.81
CA ALA A 370 4.00 9.88 14.66
C ALA A 370 4.89 10.15 15.88
N GLY A 371 5.22 9.11 16.64
CA GLY A 371 6.07 9.15 17.81
C GLY A 371 7.48 9.64 17.49
N GLY A 372 8.08 9.16 16.40
CA GLY A 372 9.42 9.56 16.02
C GLY A 372 9.55 11.02 15.61
N VAL A 373 8.56 11.57 14.91
CA VAL A 373 8.56 13.00 14.58
C VAL A 373 8.31 13.85 15.83
N ALA A 374 7.31 13.49 16.66
CA ALA A 374 7.02 14.22 17.89
C ALA A 374 8.23 14.22 18.85
N GLN A 375 8.84 13.06 19.08
CA GLN A 375 10.00 12.93 19.94
C GLN A 375 11.21 13.72 19.42
N ARG A 376 11.52 13.65 18.12
CA ARG A 376 12.64 14.43 17.56
C ARG A 376 12.42 15.94 17.61
N VAL A 377 11.18 16.40 17.42
CA VAL A 377 10.87 17.82 17.60
C VAL A 377 11.00 18.21 19.07
N ALA A 378 10.52 17.38 20.00
CA ALA A 378 10.69 17.62 21.43
C ALA A 378 12.18 17.70 21.82
N ASP A 379 13.00 16.73 21.41
CA ASP A 379 14.46 16.74 21.67
C ASP A 379 15.12 18.02 21.13
N TRP A 380 14.73 18.46 19.92
CA TRP A 380 15.25 19.68 19.31
C TRP A 380 14.80 20.97 20.04
N LEU A 381 13.60 20.96 20.62
CA LEU A 381 13.08 22.09 21.40
C LEU A 381 13.65 22.13 22.83
N ASP A 382 13.91 20.97 23.46
CA ASP A 382 14.50 20.86 24.81
C ASP A 382 16.02 21.09 24.85
N GLY A 383 16.73 20.96 23.73
CA GLY A 383 18.17 21.23 23.65
C GLY A 383 19.03 20.11 24.28
N PRO A 384 19.98 20.40 25.19
CA PRO A 384 20.85 19.37 25.79
C PRO A 384 20.14 18.52 26.86
N ALA A 385 18.92 18.88 27.28
CA ALA A 385 18.11 18.10 28.21
C ALA A 385 17.40 16.94 27.48
N ALA A 386 17.24 15.79 28.14
CA ALA A 386 16.41 14.71 27.62
C ALA A 386 14.92 15.01 27.89
N PRO A 387 14.04 15.06 26.87
CA PRO A 387 12.63 15.38 27.07
C PRO A 387 11.94 14.42 28.04
N GLY A 388 11.14 14.96 28.96
CA GLY A 388 10.38 14.18 29.94
C GLY A 388 11.21 13.52 31.06
N ALA A 389 12.55 13.53 30.96
CA ALA A 389 13.46 13.04 32.01
C ALA A 389 13.67 14.04 33.16
N GLY A 390 12.99 15.19 33.12
CA GLY A 390 13.02 16.25 34.14
C GLY A 390 14.22 17.19 33.97
N GLY A 391 14.04 18.46 34.32
CA GLY A 391 15.08 19.50 34.22
C GLY A 391 15.15 20.25 32.88
N GLY A 392 14.37 19.85 31.87
CA GLY A 392 14.20 20.59 30.61
C GLY A 392 13.01 21.58 30.63
N PRO A 393 12.93 22.52 29.68
CA PRO A 393 11.84 23.50 29.59
C PRO A 393 10.49 22.90 29.17
N LEU A 394 10.45 21.67 28.63
CA LEU A 394 9.23 20.98 28.21
C LEU A 394 8.91 19.77 29.10
N VAL A 395 7.63 19.42 29.19
CA VAL A 395 7.19 18.15 29.78
C VAL A 395 7.51 16.98 28.82
N GLY A 396 7.56 17.26 27.52
CA GLY A 396 7.86 16.28 26.48
C GLY A 396 6.61 15.75 25.77
N PRO A 397 6.79 14.80 24.82
CA PRO A 397 5.69 14.21 24.07
C PRO A 397 4.85 13.24 24.93
N PRO A 398 3.65 12.84 24.46
CA PRO A 398 2.78 11.90 25.14
C PRO A 398 3.47 10.64 25.62
N LEU A 399 3.16 10.23 26.85
CA LEU A 399 3.83 9.10 27.53
C LEU A 399 3.81 7.82 26.70
N LEU A 400 2.69 7.54 26.02
CA LEU A 400 2.54 6.37 25.16
C LEU A 400 3.63 6.28 24.09
N LEU A 401 4.05 7.41 23.51
CA LEU A 401 5.07 7.43 22.46
C LEU A 401 6.44 6.99 23.00
N SER A 402 6.73 7.33 24.27
CA SER A 402 7.93 6.87 24.96
C SER A 402 7.90 5.37 25.24
N TRP A 403 6.74 4.83 25.62
CA TRP A 403 6.53 3.39 25.79
C TRP A 403 6.65 2.62 24.45
N GLU A 404 6.12 3.18 23.36
CA GLU A 404 6.26 2.59 22.03
C GLU A 404 7.72 2.59 21.54
N ALA A 405 8.47 3.66 21.79
CA ALA A 405 9.89 3.70 21.48
C ALA A 405 10.69 2.62 22.24
N ALA A 406 10.42 2.46 23.53
CA ALA A 406 11.06 1.46 24.38
C ALA A 406 10.77 0.01 23.97
N ALA A 407 9.67 -0.23 23.25
CA ALA A 407 9.33 -1.54 22.72
C ALA A 407 10.18 -1.98 21.50
N ILE A 408 10.83 -1.04 20.80
CA ILE A 408 11.56 -1.34 19.56
C ILE A 408 12.75 -2.30 19.79
N PRO A 409 13.65 -2.09 20.78
CA PRO A 409 14.71 -3.05 21.08
C PRO A 409 14.17 -4.45 21.38
N VAL A 410 13.09 -4.55 22.16
CA VAL A 410 12.44 -5.82 22.50
C VAL A 410 11.92 -6.51 21.25
N LEU A 411 11.28 -5.76 20.34
CA LEU A 411 10.81 -6.26 19.06
C LEU A 411 11.96 -6.82 18.21
N LEU A 412 13.09 -6.11 18.13
CA LEU A 412 14.26 -6.57 17.36
C LEU A 412 14.83 -7.89 17.90
N VAL A 413 14.89 -8.05 19.22
CA VAL A 413 15.33 -9.30 19.86
C VAL A 413 14.34 -10.44 19.56
N LEU A 414 13.03 -10.19 19.66
CA LEU A 414 12.01 -11.19 19.32
C LEU A 414 12.09 -11.65 17.86
N LEU A 415 12.48 -10.77 16.94
CA LEU A 415 12.66 -11.08 15.51
C LEU A 415 14.00 -11.76 15.20
N LEU A 416 15.00 -11.66 16.08
CA LEU A 416 16.29 -12.30 15.89
C LEU A 416 16.15 -13.84 15.86
N VAL A 417 15.35 -14.40 16.77
CA VAL A 417 15.12 -15.85 16.88
C VAL A 417 14.58 -16.48 15.58
N PRO A 418 13.45 -16.03 15.01
CA PRO A 418 12.95 -16.59 13.75
C PRO A 418 13.90 -16.31 12.57
N THR A 419 14.65 -15.20 12.59
CA THR A 419 15.65 -14.90 11.57
C THR A 419 16.80 -15.91 11.59
N VAL A 420 17.39 -16.17 12.76
CA VAL A 420 18.45 -17.18 12.94
C VAL A 420 17.93 -18.56 12.54
N PHE A 421 16.72 -18.93 12.97
CA PHE A 421 16.09 -20.19 12.57
C PHE A 421 15.98 -20.33 11.04
N LEU A 422 15.54 -19.29 10.34
CA LEU A 422 15.43 -19.33 8.87
C LEU A 422 16.80 -19.42 8.18
N VAL A 423 17.83 -18.74 8.70
CA VAL A 423 19.20 -18.83 8.19
C VAL A 423 19.74 -20.25 8.36
N VAL A 424 19.57 -20.84 9.54
CA VAL A 424 20.01 -22.22 9.82
C VAL A 424 19.25 -23.22 8.95
N ARG A 425 17.92 -23.10 8.87
CA ARG A 425 17.06 -23.96 8.04
C ARG A 425 17.45 -23.90 6.56
N THR A 426 17.74 -22.72 6.03
CA THR A 426 18.16 -22.56 4.63
C THR A 426 19.55 -23.11 4.36
N ALA A 427 20.48 -22.97 5.31
CA ALA A 427 21.79 -23.60 5.21
C ALA A 427 21.68 -25.14 5.16
N PHE A 428 20.82 -25.74 5.99
CA PHE A 428 20.55 -27.18 5.94
C PHE A 428 19.83 -27.61 4.65
N ALA A 429 18.86 -26.84 4.19
CA ALA A 429 18.17 -27.10 2.93
C ALA A 429 19.14 -27.06 1.73
N ALA A 430 20.06 -26.10 1.70
CA ALA A 430 21.09 -26.02 0.67
C ALA A 430 22.00 -27.27 0.65
N ARG A 431 22.35 -27.80 1.83
CA ARG A 431 23.12 -29.05 1.93
C ARG A 431 22.34 -30.25 1.40
N ARG A 432 21.04 -30.35 1.71
CA ARG A 432 20.17 -31.43 1.23
C ARG A 432 19.89 -31.36 -0.27
N LEU A 433 19.89 -30.16 -0.85
CA LEU A 433 19.63 -29.94 -2.28
C LEU A 433 20.86 -30.21 -3.16
N ALA A 434 22.07 -30.20 -2.61
CA ALA A 434 23.30 -30.45 -3.37
C ALA A 434 23.26 -31.76 -4.19
N PRO A 435 22.94 -32.94 -3.63
CA PRO A 435 22.86 -34.18 -4.42
C PRO A 435 21.73 -34.15 -5.46
N VAL A 436 20.65 -33.43 -5.20
CA VAL A 436 19.54 -33.27 -6.16
C VAL A 436 19.97 -32.44 -7.36
N VAL A 437 20.73 -31.36 -7.13
CA VAL A 437 21.30 -30.54 -8.20
C VAL A 437 22.31 -31.34 -9.01
N GLU A 438 23.18 -32.11 -8.35
CA GLU A 438 24.16 -32.96 -9.03
C GLU A 438 23.49 -34.01 -9.94
N ALA A 439 22.38 -34.62 -9.49
CA ALA A 439 21.59 -35.53 -10.30
C ALA A 439 20.87 -34.85 -11.49
N GLU A 440 20.45 -33.58 -11.34
CA GLU A 440 19.78 -32.81 -12.40
C GLU A 440 20.71 -32.49 -13.57
N TYR A 441 22.03 -32.43 -13.31
CA TYR A 441 23.10 -32.21 -14.28
C TYR A 441 23.96 -33.47 -14.51
N ALA A 442 23.38 -34.66 -14.31
CA ALA A 442 24.06 -35.91 -14.60
C ALA A 442 24.53 -35.95 -16.07
N GLY A 443 25.81 -36.27 -16.29
CA GLY A 443 26.45 -36.27 -17.61
C GLY A 443 27.41 -35.09 -17.85
N GLU A 444 27.35 -34.06 -17.02
CA GLU A 444 28.29 -32.94 -17.01
C GLU A 444 29.50 -33.22 -16.11
N THR A 445 30.63 -32.53 -16.33
CA THR A 445 31.80 -32.64 -15.44
C THR A 445 31.45 -32.16 -14.02
N PRO A 446 31.59 -33.00 -12.98
CA PRO A 446 31.19 -32.63 -11.62
C PRO A 446 31.97 -31.43 -11.07
N ASP A 447 31.26 -30.44 -10.53
CA ASP A 447 31.83 -29.27 -9.85
C ASP A 447 31.12 -29.02 -8.52
N ARG A 448 31.77 -29.40 -7.41
CA ARG A 448 31.20 -29.26 -6.07
C ARG A 448 30.92 -27.81 -5.67
N ILE A 449 31.72 -26.85 -6.13
CA ILE A 449 31.55 -25.44 -5.77
C ILE A 449 30.30 -24.90 -6.47
N ARG A 450 30.15 -25.22 -7.77
CA ARG A 450 28.99 -24.80 -8.56
C ARG A 450 27.70 -25.48 -8.10
N THR A 451 27.70 -26.78 -7.83
CA THR A 451 26.56 -27.49 -7.22
C THR A 451 26.11 -26.80 -5.94
N ARG A 452 27.05 -26.51 -5.02
CA ARG A 452 26.74 -25.83 -3.75
C ARG A 452 26.19 -24.42 -3.97
N ARG A 453 26.69 -23.68 -4.96
CA ARG A 453 26.18 -22.34 -5.30
C ARG A 453 24.73 -22.42 -5.79
N ILE A 454 24.42 -23.30 -6.74
CA ILE A 454 23.06 -23.48 -7.28
C ILE A 454 22.12 -23.94 -6.16
N ALA A 455 22.54 -24.91 -5.34
CA ALA A 455 21.75 -25.40 -4.21
C ALA A 455 21.46 -24.31 -3.16
N ARG A 456 22.43 -23.42 -2.87
CA ARG A 456 22.23 -22.25 -2.00
C ARG A 456 21.22 -21.27 -2.60
N VAL A 457 21.33 -20.95 -3.89
CA VAL A 457 20.38 -20.05 -4.56
C VAL A 457 18.96 -20.64 -4.53
N ARG A 458 18.81 -21.93 -4.85
CA ARG A 458 17.53 -22.65 -4.77
C ARG A 458 16.96 -22.71 -3.35
N ALA A 459 17.79 -22.92 -2.33
CA ALA A 459 17.36 -22.90 -0.93
C ALA A 459 16.94 -21.49 -0.48
N ALA A 460 17.70 -20.47 -0.86
CA ALA A 460 17.40 -19.07 -0.56
C ALA A 460 16.13 -18.60 -1.28
N ALA A 461 15.87 -19.08 -2.50
CA ALA A 461 14.63 -18.82 -3.21
C ALA A 461 13.39 -19.29 -2.43
N GLY A 462 13.51 -20.34 -1.61
CA GLY A 462 12.46 -20.81 -0.70
C GLY A 462 12.19 -19.93 0.53
N LEU A 463 13.00 -18.90 0.80
CA LEU A 463 12.78 -17.99 1.95
C LEU A 463 11.51 -17.17 1.82
N THR A 464 11.16 -16.77 0.60
CA THR A 464 9.93 -16.00 0.33
C THR A 464 8.67 -16.78 0.74
N ASP A 465 8.74 -18.11 0.79
CA ASP A 465 7.63 -18.93 1.26
C ASP A 465 7.34 -18.76 2.75
N ALA A 466 8.34 -18.34 3.55
CA ALA A 466 8.22 -18.08 4.99
C ALA A 466 7.71 -16.66 5.31
N ALA A 467 7.59 -15.77 4.32
CA ALA A 467 7.19 -14.37 4.54
C ALA A 467 5.87 -14.21 5.31
N PRO A 468 4.79 -14.98 5.05
CA PRO A 468 3.57 -14.87 5.85
C PRO A 468 3.78 -15.12 7.34
N VAL A 469 4.57 -16.14 7.70
CA VAL A 469 4.83 -16.48 9.12
C VAL A 469 5.58 -15.35 9.82
N LEU A 470 6.61 -14.79 9.17
CA LEU A 470 7.36 -13.66 9.72
C LEU A 470 6.46 -12.43 9.93
N VAL A 471 5.59 -12.13 8.96
CA VAL A 471 4.61 -11.03 9.09
C VAL A 471 3.62 -11.29 10.21
N GLY A 472 3.17 -12.54 10.39
CA GLY A 472 2.30 -12.93 11.50
C GLY A 472 2.97 -12.77 12.87
N LEU A 473 4.21 -13.23 13.01
CA LEU A 473 5.01 -13.07 14.23
C LEU A 473 5.28 -11.60 14.54
N LEU A 474 5.66 -10.82 13.53
CA LEU A 474 5.88 -9.38 13.66
C LEU A 474 4.59 -8.68 14.12
N ALA A 475 3.46 -8.94 13.46
CA ALA A 475 2.18 -8.33 13.83
C ALA A 475 1.73 -8.74 15.24
N ALA A 476 1.90 -10.00 15.63
CA ALA A 476 1.57 -10.47 16.98
C ALA A 476 2.45 -9.78 18.04
N ALA A 477 3.77 -9.73 17.83
CA ALA A 477 4.70 -9.06 18.74
C ALA A 477 4.38 -7.56 18.85
N THR A 478 4.15 -6.88 17.73
CA THR A 478 3.74 -5.47 17.70
C THR A 478 2.44 -5.22 18.45
N LEU A 479 1.42 -6.06 18.27
CA LEU A 479 0.15 -5.90 18.98
C LEU A 479 0.32 -6.08 20.50
N LEU A 480 1.09 -7.09 20.92
CA LEU A 480 1.36 -7.36 22.34
C LEU A 480 2.18 -6.24 23.00
N LEU A 481 3.22 -5.78 22.33
CA LEU A 481 4.06 -4.68 22.82
C LEU A 481 3.29 -3.37 22.88
N GLY A 482 2.46 -3.06 21.88
CA GLY A 482 1.58 -1.90 21.89
C GLY A 482 0.56 -1.95 23.03
N ALA A 483 -0.05 -3.11 23.29
CA ALA A 483 -0.93 -3.31 24.44
C ALA A 483 -0.16 -3.11 25.77
N GLY A 484 1.06 -3.64 25.86
CA GLY A 484 1.97 -3.41 26.98
C GLY A 484 2.27 -1.92 27.20
N GLY A 485 2.48 -1.16 26.12
CA GLY A 485 2.70 0.29 26.19
C GLY A 485 1.50 1.06 26.71
N VAL A 486 0.28 0.68 26.32
CA VAL A 486 -0.96 1.28 26.88
C VAL A 486 -1.09 0.97 28.37
N VAL A 487 -0.91 -0.30 28.76
CA VAL A 487 -0.98 -0.72 30.16
C VAL A 487 0.08 -0.01 31.00
N GLY A 488 1.31 0.08 30.50
CA GLY A 488 2.41 0.80 31.15
C GLY A 488 2.10 2.28 31.32
N THR A 489 1.58 2.93 30.26
CA THR A 489 1.19 4.36 30.29
C THR A 489 0.12 4.62 31.33
N TRP A 490 -0.98 3.86 31.33
CA TRP A 490 -2.10 4.07 32.25
C TRP A 490 -1.81 3.62 33.68
N GLY A 491 -1.01 2.57 33.85
CA GLY A 491 -0.68 2.02 35.15
C GLY A 491 0.35 2.84 35.92
N SER A 492 1.37 3.37 35.22
CA SER A 492 2.46 4.11 35.84
C SER A 492 2.29 5.63 35.82
N GLY A 493 1.59 6.18 34.83
CA GLY A 493 1.50 7.62 34.61
C GLY A 493 2.85 8.28 34.32
N THR A 494 3.88 7.52 33.97
CA THR A 494 5.24 8.02 33.72
C THR A 494 5.92 7.28 32.55
N VAL A 495 7.16 7.68 32.23
CA VAL A 495 7.99 7.04 31.20
C VAL A 495 8.55 5.69 31.68
N PRO A 496 8.88 4.75 30.78
CA PRO A 496 9.32 3.40 31.14
C PRO A 496 10.42 3.34 32.22
N ALA A 497 11.50 4.13 32.10
CA ALA A 497 12.59 4.11 33.08
C ALA A 497 12.08 4.38 34.50
N ARG A 498 11.31 5.47 34.68
CA ARG A 498 10.74 5.85 35.98
C ARG A 498 9.69 4.89 36.50
N ALA A 499 8.95 4.24 35.61
CA ALA A 499 7.92 3.29 36.00
C ALA A 499 8.51 2.04 36.71
N PHE A 500 9.79 1.76 36.47
CA PHE A 500 10.51 0.66 37.11
C PHE A 500 11.58 1.13 38.12
N ASP A 501 11.58 2.42 38.50
CA ASP A 501 12.45 2.94 39.56
C ASP A 501 12.21 2.14 40.85
N GLY A 502 13.27 1.52 41.38
CA GLY A 502 13.20 0.69 42.60
C GLY A 502 12.81 -0.78 42.37
N ALA A 503 12.61 -1.22 41.12
CA ALA A 503 12.59 -2.64 40.78
C ALA A 503 13.98 -3.29 40.99
N PRO A 504 14.10 -4.64 40.96
CA PRO A 504 15.41 -5.28 40.97
C PRO A 504 16.32 -4.71 39.87
N GLY A 505 17.59 -4.45 40.17
CA GLY A 505 18.47 -3.63 39.32
C GLY A 505 18.62 -4.09 37.86
N TYR A 506 18.37 -5.38 37.55
CA TYR A 506 18.34 -5.86 36.18
C TYR A 506 17.07 -5.44 35.41
N VAL A 507 15.93 -5.28 36.08
CA VAL A 507 14.67 -4.80 35.49
C VAL A 507 14.76 -3.30 35.23
N ASP A 508 15.23 -2.56 36.23
CA ASP A 508 15.43 -1.12 36.17
C ASP A 508 16.42 -0.76 35.04
N GLY A 509 17.62 -1.35 35.06
CA GLY A 509 18.61 -1.14 34.01
C GLY A 509 18.16 -1.59 32.62
N LEU A 510 17.30 -2.62 32.51
CA LEU A 510 16.70 -3.02 31.24
C LEU A 510 15.70 -1.99 30.74
N ALA A 511 14.84 -1.45 31.61
CA ALA A 511 13.86 -0.43 31.26
C ALA A 511 14.55 0.87 30.78
N GLU A 512 15.58 1.31 31.50
CA GLU A 512 16.40 2.46 31.11
C GLU A 512 17.10 2.22 29.77
N ALA A 513 17.76 1.07 29.59
CA ALA A 513 18.41 0.71 28.34
C ALA A 513 17.42 0.64 27.17
N CYS A 514 16.24 0.04 27.37
CA CYS A 514 15.19 -0.04 26.36
C CYS A 514 14.67 1.34 25.97
N GLN A 515 14.43 2.23 26.93
CA GLN A 515 13.99 3.60 26.66
C GLN A 515 15.06 4.38 25.88
N ALA A 516 16.31 4.35 26.34
CA ALA A 516 17.42 5.05 25.70
C ALA A 516 17.69 4.52 24.29
N LEU A 517 17.87 3.20 24.14
CA LEU A 517 18.10 2.56 22.84
C LEU A 517 16.90 2.76 21.91
N GLY A 518 15.67 2.68 22.43
CA GLY A 518 14.44 2.97 21.70
C GLY A 518 14.48 4.36 21.08
N SER A 519 14.78 5.38 21.88
CA SER A 519 14.91 6.77 21.40
C SER A 519 15.99 6.94 20.33
N TRP A 520 17.16 6.30 20.51
CA TRP A 520 18.23 6.31 19.51
C TRP A 520 17.82 5.61 18.22
N LEU A 521 17.16 4.45 18.31
CA LEU A 521 16.69 3.67 17.16
C LEU A 521 15.59 4.38 16.38
N VAL A 522 14.70 5.11 17.06
CA VAL A 522 13.71 6.00 16.41
C VAL A 522 14.44 7.08 15.61
N GLY A 523 15.47 7.70 16.19
CA GLY A 523 16.32 8.69 15.49
C GLY A 523 17.05 8.13 14.29
N LEU A 524 17.74 7.01 14.49
CA LEU A 524 18.44 6.30 13.43
C LEU A 524 17.46 5.87 12.33
N GLY A 525 16.29 5.36 12.71
CA GLY A 525 15.21 5.00 11.80
C GLY A 525 14.74 6.18 10.96
N PHE A 526 14.56 7.36 11.57
CA PHE A 526 14.22 8.59 10.85
C PHE A 526 15.33 9.05 9.89
N LEU A 527 16.60 9.02 10.32
CA LEU A 527 17.74 9.35 9.47
C LEU A 527 17.86 8.37 8.30
N LEU A 528 17.72 7.07 8.55
CA LEU A 528 17.67 6.04 7.52
C LEU A 528 16.51 6.28 6.57
N PHE A 529 15.33 6.61 7.09
CA PHE A 529 14.15 6.91 6.29
C PHE A 529 14.39 8.09 5.33
N VAL A 530 14.95 9.20 5.82
CA VAL A 530 15.27 10.39 5.00
C VAL A 530 16.38 10.09 3.99
N THR A 531 17.46 9.44 4.43
CA THR A 531 18.63 9.14 3.58
C THR A 531 18.30 8.11 2.51
N TRP A 532 17.55 7.05 2.83
CA TRP A 532 17.08 6.07 1.86
C TRP A 532 16.01 6.64 0.94
N GLY A 533 15.12 7.53 1.42
CA GLY A 533 14.22 8.28 0.55
C GLY A 533 14.97 9.13 -0.48
N ARG A 534 16.05 9.80 -0.05
CA ARG A 534 16.94 10.56 -0.93
C ARG A 534 17.78 9.67 -1.85
N ARG A 535 18.20 8.49 -1.38
CA ARG A 535 18.96 7.53 -2.21
C ARG A 535 18.08 6.87 -3.26
N ALA A 536 16.87 6.48 -2.92
CA ALA A 536 15.87 5.96 -3.86
C ALA A 536 15.49 7.00 -4.93
N TYR A 537 15.62 8.29 -4.63
CA TYR A 537 15.49 9.37 -5.61
C TYR A 537 16.66 9.39 -6.62
N ARG A 538 17.89 9.06 -6.21
CA ARG A 538 19.10 9.22 -7.03
C ARG A 538 19.60 7.95 -7.72
N ASP A 539 19.37 6.77 -7.17
CA ASP A 539 20.05 5.53 -7.58
C ASP A 539 19.09 4.50 -8.22
N ALA A 540 19.38 4.10 -9.46
CA ALA A 540 18.58 3.13 -10.21
C ALA A 540 18.58 1.72 -9.62
N SER A 541 19.66 1.33 -8.93
CA SER A 541 19.81 0.00 -8.33
C SER A 541 19.00 -0.12 -7.03
N ALA A 542 19.08 0.89 -6.15
CA ALA A 542 18.28 0.98 -4.93
C ALA A 542 16.77 1.02 -5.21
N ARG A 543 16.35 1.58 -6.35
CA ARG A 543 14.95 1.55 -6.83
C ARG A 543 14.44 0.14 -7.12
N ARG A 544 15.31 -0.79 -7.54
CA ARG A 544 14.88 -2.12 -8.02
C ARG A 544 14.40 -3.03 -6.88
N THR A 545 15.00 -2.93 -5.68
CA THR A 545 14.61 -3.73 -4.50
C THR A 545 13.36 -3.16 -3.81
N ILE A 546 13.28 -1.84 -3.64
CA ILE A 546 12.09 -1.15 -3.09
C ILE A 546 10.91 -1.24 -4.06
N GLY A 547 11.19 -1.30 -5.37
CA GLY A 547 10.21 -1.34 -6.45
C GLY A 547 9.24 -2.53 -6.37
N ILE A 548 9.67 -3.70 -5.91
CA ILE A 548 8.79 -4.89 -5.83
C ILE A 548 7.67 -4.68 -4.81
N LEU A 549 8.00 -4.23 -3.59
CA LEU A 549 6.99 -3.94 -2.56
C LEU A 549 6.06 -2.82 -3.02
N TRP A 550 6.63 -1.83 -3.72
CA TRP A 550 5.87 -0.73 -4.28
C TRP A 550 4.91 -1.16 -5.39
N ASP A 551 5.35 -2.03 -6.29
CA ASP A 551 4.53 -2.55 -7.38
C ASP A 551 3.35 -3.35 -6.82
N VAL A 552 3.56 -4.16 -5.77
CA VAL A 552 2.46 -4.83 -5.08
C VAL A 552 1.54 -3.83 -4.39
N GLY A 553 2.09 -2.85 -3.68
CA GLY A 553 1.36 -1.80 -2.97
C GLY A 553 0.49 -0.91 -3.86
N THR A 554 0.98 -0.61 -5.06
CA THR A 554 0.36 0.30 -6.03
C THR A 554 -0.35 -0.42 -7.17
N PHE A 555 -0.42 -1.75 -7.14
CA PHE A 555 -1.24 -2.54 -8.05
C PHE A 555 -2.74 -2.45 -7.71
N TRP A 556 -3.10 -2.24 -6.44
CA TRP A 556 -4.49 -2.34 -6.02
C TRP A 556 -5.21 -0.98 -5.99
N PRO A 557 -6.46 -0.89 -6.47
CA PRO A 557 -7.25 0.34 -6.40
C PRO A 557 -7.40 0.84 -4.95
N ARG A 558 -7.57 2.16 -4.80
CA ARG A 558 -7.85 2.77 -3.49
C ARG A 558 -9.27 2.38 -3.03
N ALA A 559 -9.35 1.51 -2.02
CA ALA A 559 -10.60 0.96 -1.53
C ALA A 559 -10.84 1.18 -0.02
N ALA A 560 -9.75 1.35 0.74
CA ALA A 560 -9.81 1.72 2.15
C ALA A 560 -9.33 3.15 2.42
N HIS A 561 -8.17 3.54 1.87
CA HIS A 561 -7.56 4.83 2.16
C HIS A 561 -7.44 5.71 0.90
N PRO A 562 -8.08 6.90 0.84
CA PRO A 562 -8.10 7.75 -0.37
C PRO A 562 -6.78 8.48 -0.63
N PHE A 563 -5.96 8.68 0.41
CA PHE A 563 -4.63 9.29 0.31
C PHE A 563 -3.51 8.26 0.07
N ALA A 564 -3.86 6.97 -0.10
CA ALA A 564 -2.88 5.99 -0.54
C ALA A 564 -2.30 6.37 -1.93
N PRO A 565 -1.08 5.91 -2.24
CA PRO A 565 -0.50 5.96 -3.58
C PRO A 565 -1.50 5.63 -4.71
N PRO A 566 -1.48 6.32 -5.86
CA PRO A 566 -2.28 5.95 -7.01
C PRO A 566 -2.00 4.53 -7.49
N CYS A 567 -3.06 3.89 -7.99
CA CYS A 567 -2.99 2.57 -8.55
C CYS A 567 -2.58 2.64 -10.03
N TYR A 568 -1.43 2.07 -10.40
CA TYR A 568 -1.03 2.06 -11.81
C TYR A 568 -1.86 1.06 -12.64
N ALA A 569 -2.40 0.01 -12.00
CA ALA A 569 -3.21 -1.00 -12.68
C ALA A 569 -4.59 -0.48 -13.09
N GLU A 570 -5.13 0.55 -12.42
CA GLU A 570 -6.35 1.27 -12.87
C GLU A 570 -6.16 1.96 -14.23
N ARG A 571 -4.92 2.04 -14.73
CA ARG A 571 -4.59 2.46 -16.10
C ARG A 571 -4.07 1.31 -16.96
N ALA A 572 -3.09 0.55 -16.47
CA ALA A 572 -2.43 -0.50 -17.26
C ALA A 572 -3.38 -1.64 -17.67
N VAL A 573 -4.28 -2.06 -16.77
CA VAL A 573 -5.22 -3.15 -17.06
C VAL A 573 -6.24 -2.73 -18.12
N PRO A 574 -6.92 -1.57 -18.01
CA PRO A 574 -7.77 -1.07 -19.08
C PRO A 574 -7.05 -0.84 -20.40
N ASP A 575 -5.83 -0.27 -20.42
CA ASP A 575 -5.06 -0.03 -21.65
C ASP A 575 -4.81 -1.35 -22.42
N LEU A 576 -4.34 -2.38 -21.71
CA LEU A 576 -4.11 -3.71 -22.28
C LEU A 576 -5.41 -4.36 -22.78
N ALA A 577 -6.49 -4.28 -21.98
CA ALA A 577 -7.79 -4.83 -22.35
C ALA A 577 -8.36 -4.14 -23.61
N TRP A 578 -8.29 -2.80 -23.68
CA TRP A 578 -8.70 -2.02 -24.85
C TRP A 578 -7.88 -2.35 -26.08
N ARG A 579 -6.55 -2.43 -25.94
CA ARG A 579 -5.66 -2.78 -27.05
C ARG A 579 -5.99 -4.16 -27.62
N MET A 580 -6.12 -5.16 -26.77
CA MET A 580 -6.46 -6.53 -27.19
C MET A 580 -7.84 -6.58 -27.84
N ALA A 581 -8.88 -6.08 -27.16
CA ALA A 581 -10.27 -6.16 -27.65
C ALA A 581 -10.50 -5.38 -28.95
N SER A 582 -9.97 -4.16 -29.04
CA SER A 582 -10.11 -3.35 -30.26
C SER A 582 -9.33 -3.95 -31.44
N TRP A 583 -8.15 -4.51 -31.20
CA TRP A 583 -7.35 -5.12 -32.26
C TRP A 583 -7.99 -6.41 -32.78
N THR A 584 -8.40 -7.32 -31.89
CA THR A 584 -9.09 -8.55 -32.30
C THR A 584 -10.44 -8.25 -32.97
N GLY A 585 -11.16 -7.23 -32.50
CA GLY A 585 -12.43 -6.80 -33.07
C GLY A 585 -12.30 -6.21 -34.48
N ARG A 586 -11.23 -5.46 -34.77
CA ARG A 586 -10.98 -4.88 -36.10
C ARG A 586 -10.39 -5.87 -37.10
N THR A 587 -9.50 -6.75 -36.64
CA THR A 587 -8.69 -7.60 -37.55
C THR A 587 -9.18 -9.04 -37.63
N GLY A 588 -10.00 -9.48 -36.67
CA GLY A 588 -10.33 -10.90 -36.52
C GLY A 588 -9.11 -11.74 -36.09
N GLY A 589 -7.99 -11.11 -35.77
CA GLY A 589 -6.73 -11.78 -35.44
C GLY A 589 -6.72 -12.50 -34.10
N ARG A 590 -5.59 -13.16 -33.84
CA ARG A 590 -5.28 -13.91 -32.61
C ARG A 590 -3.95 -13.42 -32.03
N LEU A 591 -3.78 -13.48 -30.71
CA LEU A 591 -2.57 -12.97 -30.06
C LEU A 591 -2.18 -13.81 -28.83
N VAL A 592 -0.89 -13.78 -28.49
CA VAL A 592 -0.37 -14.27 -27.21
C VAL A 592 -0.01 -13.07 -26.36
N ILE A 593 -0.63 -12.94 -25.18
CA ILE A 593 -0.18 -11.98 -24.18
C ILE A 593 0.88 -12.64 -23.30
N SER A 594 2.07 -12.04 -23.27
CA SER A 594 3.24 -12.55 -22.59
C SER A 594 3.59 -11.66 -21.39
N GLY A 595 3.57 -12.21 -20.17
CA GLY A 595 3.78 -11.46 -18.93
C GLY A 595 4.88 -12.07 -18.05
N HIS A 596 5.95 -11.30 -17.82
CA HIS A 596 7.01 -11.60 -16.85
C HIS A 596 6.67 -11.02 -15.50
N SER A 597 6.89 -11.76 -14.40
CA SER A 597 6.81 -11.21 -13.05
C SER A 597 5.51 -10.43 -12.81
N GLN A 598 5.55 -9.17 -12.39
CA GLN A 598 4.38 -8.30 -12.24
C GLN A 598 3.55 -8.14 -13.52
N GLY A 599 4.17 -8.26 -14.70
CA GLY A 599 3.47 -8.28 -15.99
C GLY A 599 2.56 -9.50 -16.16
N SER A 600 2.82 -10.63 -15.49
CA SER A 600 1.91 -11.79 -15.50
C SER A 600 0.60 -11.48 -14.75
N VAL A 601 0.69 -10.71 -13.67
CA VAL A 601 -0.46 -10.25 -12.87
C VAL A 601 -1.31 -9.27 -13.68
N LEU A 602 -0.66 -8.31 -14.36
CA LEU A 602 -1.34 -7.39 -15.28
C LEU A 602 -2.00 -8.13 -16.46
N ALA A 603 -1.30 -9.10 -17.05
CA ALA A 603 -1.82 -9.89 -18.16
C ALA A 603 -3.07 -10.68 -17.75
N ALA A 604 -3.02 -11.39 -16.61
CA ALA A 604 -4.18 -12.10 -16.07
C ALA A 604 -5.35 -11.15 -15.78
N ALA A 605 -5.08 -10.01 -15.12
CA ALA A 605 -6.07 -8.98 -14.85
C ALA A 605 -6.73 -8.40 -16.11
N ALA A 606 -5.93 -8.14 -17.16
CA ALA A 606 -6.41 -7.62 -18.43
C ALA A 606 -7.24 -8.65 -19.20
N VAL A 607 -6.83 -9.92 -19.20
CA VAL A 607 -7.59 -11.01 -19.84
C VAL A 607 -8.98 -11.16 -19.22
N TRP A 608 -9.11 -11.10 -17.89
CA TRP A 608 -10.44 -11.13 -17.24
C TRP A 608 -11.35 -9.97 -17.65
N GLN A 609 -10.80 -8.82 -18.05
CA GLN A 609 -11.58 -7.67 -18.53
C GLN A 609 -12.04 -7.80 -19.99
N LEU A 610 -11.51 -8.76 -20.75
CA LEU A 610 -11.91 -8.97 -22.15
C LEU A 610 -13.33 -9.55 -22.24
N PRO A 611 -14.09 -9.25 -23.31
CA PRO A 611 -15.30 -10.00 -23.66
C PRO A 611 -15.00 -11.49 -23.88
N HIS A 612 -15.95 -12.38 -23.57
CA HIS A 612 -15.76 -13.83 -23.69
C HIS A 612 -15.36 -14.26 -25.12
N THR A 613 -15.94 -13.63 -26.15
CA THR A 613 -15.58 -13.84 -27.56
C THR A 613 -14.12 -13.49 -27.88
N THR A 614 -13.58 -12.47 -27.21
CA THR A 614 -12.19 -12.05 -27.35
C THR A 614 -11.25 -12.97 -26.58
N ARG A 615 -11.61 -13.40 -25.36
CA ARG A 615 -10.79 -14.29 -24.52
C ARG A 615 -10.40 -15.58 -25.24
N ARG A 616 -11.31 -16.14 -26.06
CA ARG A 616 -11.05 -17.35 -26.86
C ARG A 616 -10.03 -17.17 -27.99
N ARG A 617 -9.60 -15.94 -28.28
CA ARG A 617 -8.57 -15.60 -29.29
C ARG A 617 -7.24 -15.16 -28.67
N VAL A 618 -7.17 -15.16 -27.35
CA VAL A 618 -6.00 -14.76 -26.59
C VAL A 618 -5.44 -16.00 -25.90
N ALA A 619 -4.16 -16.28 -26.11
CA ALA A 619 -3.42 -17.23 -25.29
C ALA A 619 -2.58 -16.47 -24.25
N LEU A 620 -2.41 -17.07 -23.08
CA LEU A 620 -1.65 -16.48 -21.98
C LEU A 620 -0.30 -17.20 -21.81
N LEU A 621 0.80 -16.45 -21.84
CA LEU A 621 2.13 -16.95 -21.51
C LEU A 621 2.67 -16.19 -20.28
N THR A 622 2.72 -16.86 -19.14
CA THR A 622 3.28 -16.29 -17.91
C THR A 622 4.63 -16.88 -17.61
N TYR A 623 5.54 -16.11 -17.01
CA TYR A 623 6.86 -16.62 -16.65
C TYR A 623 7.49 -15.81 -15.53
N GLY A 624 8.28 -16.48 -14.68
CA GLY A 624 8.70 -15.90 -13.39
C GLY A 624 7.49 -15.39 -12.59
N SER A 625 6.35 -16.08 -12.68
CA SER A 625 5.04 -15.53 -12.33
C SER A 625 4.77 -15.58 -10.81
N PRO A 626 4.47 -14.45 -10.15
CA PRO A 626 4.09 -14.41 -8.74
C PRO A 626 2.60 -14.73 -8.50
N LEU A 627 1.84 -15.14 -9.54
CA LEU A 627 0.38 -15.34 -9.49
C LEU A 627 -0.06 -16.25 -8.33
N GLU A 628 0.53 -17.43 -8.17
CA GLU A 628 0.21 -18.31 -7.03
C GLU A 628 1.03 -17.95 -5.80
N ARG A 629 2.36 -17.92 -5.96
CA ARG A 629 3.32 -17.87 -4.85
C ARG A 629 3.23 -16.61 -3.99
N LEU A 630 2.81 -15.49 -4.57
CA LEU A 630 2.58 -14.23 -3.85
C LEU A 630 1.10 -13.87 -3.90
N TYR A 631 0.56 -13.64 -5.10
CA TYR A 631 -0.77 -13.06 -5.24
C TYR A 631 -1.87 -14.00 -4.74
N GLY A 632 -1.80 -15.29 -5.04
CA GLY A 632 -2.80 -16.27 -4.61
C GLY A 632 -2.80 -16.54 -3.12
N ARG A 633 -1.63 -16.47 -2.47
CA ARG A 633 -1.54 -16.63 -1.01
C ARG A 633 -2.04 -15.39 -0.26
N TRP A 634 -1.63 -14.20 -0.70
CA TRP A 634 -1.88 -12.95 0.03
C TRP A 634 -3.20 -12.28 -0.35
N PHE A 635 -3.72 -12.52 -1.57
CA PHE A 635 -4.97 -11.96 -2.10
C PHE A 635 -5.88 -13.07 -2.66
N PRO A 636 -6.24 -14.07 -1.84
CA PRO A 636 -6.89 -15.31 -2.30
C PRO A 636 -8.27 -15.08 -2.93
N ALA A 637 -9.01 -14.04 -2.54
CA ALA A 637 -10.29 -13.71 -3.14
C ALA A 637 -10.20 -13.26 -4.62
N TYR A 638 -8.99 -12.98 -5.12
CA TYR A 638 -8.76 -12.40 -6.45
C TYR A 638 -7.85 -13.28 -7.31
N PHE A 639 -6.78 -13.81 -6.71
CA PHE A 639 -5.79 -14.65 -7.39
C PHE A 639 -5.65 -16.03 -6.73
N GLY A 640 -6.59 -16.43 -5.87
CA GLY A 640 -6.59 -17.76 -5.26
C GLY A 640 -6.86 -18.86 -6.29
N ARG A 641 -6.90 -20.10 -5.80
CA ARG A 641 -7.06 -21.28 -6.66
C ARG A 641 -8.30 -21.22 -7.55
N GLU A 642 -9.48 -20.92 -6.98
CA GLU A 642 -10.72 -20.90 -7.75
C GLU A 642 -10.69 -19.84 -8.86
N PRO A 643 -10.37 -18.55 -8.60
CA PRO A 643 -10.32 -17.55 -9.68
C PRO A 643 -9.37 -17.94 -10.80
N LEU A 644 -8.19 -18.50 -10.47
CA LEU A 644 -7.21 -18.93 -11.46
C LEU A 644 -7.66 -20.17 -12.25
N SER A 645 -8.31 -21.14 -11.61
CA SER A 645 -8.98 -22.26 -12.30
C SER A 645 -10.09 -21.76 -13.22
N GLY A 646 -10.85 -20.74 -12.80
CA GLY A 646 -11.83 -20.06 -13.66
C GLY A 646 -11.18 -19.41 -14.89
N LEU A 647 -10.05 -18.73 -14.70
CA LEU A 647 -9.29 -18.13 -15.80
C LEU A 647 -8.81 -19.18 -16.82
N ASP A 648 -8.26 -20.30 -16.35
CA ASP A 648 -7.84 -21.37 -17.27
C ASP A 648 -9.03 -21.90 -18.08
N ARG A 649 -10.16 -22.19 -17.43
CA ARG A 649 -11.37 -22.69 -18.11
C ARG A 649 -11.90 -21.74 -19.19
N GLU A 650 -11.77 -20.43 -18.98
CA GLU A 650 -12.22 -19.41 -19.94
C GLU A 650 -11.21 -19.12 -21.07
N LEU A 651 -9.93 -19.39 -20.85
CA LEU A 651 -8.87 -19.21 -21.83
C LEU A 651 -8.80 -20.37 -22.84
N HIS A 652 -8.34 -20.07 -24.05
CA HIS A 652 -8.08 -21.11 -25.04
C HIS A 652 -6.89 -21.99 -24.62
N CYS A 653 -5.76 -21.36 -24.27
CA CYS A 653 -4.58 -22.04 -23.76
C CYS A 653 -3.74 -21.11 -22.89
N TRP A 654 -3.12 -21.69 -21.86
CA TRP A 654 -2.23 -21.01 -20.93
C TRP A 654 -0.98 -21.87 -20.69
N ARG A 655 0.20 -21.23 -20.71
CA ARG A 655 1.48 -21.83 -20.29
C ARG A 655 2.18 -20.92 -19.28
N ASN A 656 2.72 -21.52 -18.22
CA ASN A 656 3.57 -20.86 -17.22
C ASN A 656 4.98 -21.45 -17.18
N LEU A 657 6.01 -20.60 -17.35
CA LEU A 657 7.42 -21.00 -17.27
C LEU A 657 8.03 -20.54 -15.94
N TRP A 658 8.72 -21.43 -15.24
CA TRP A 658 9.26 -21.12 -13.92
C TRP A 658 10.56 -21.88 -13.64
N ARG A 659 11.37 -21.32 -12.74
CA ARG A 659 12.63 -21.91 -12.24
C ARG A 659 12.55 -22.13 -10.75
N ARG A 660 13.27 -23.14 -10.24
CA ARG A 660 13.37 -23.42 -8.79
C ARG A 660 14.26 -22.44 -8.04
N THR A 661 15.13 -21.75 -8.77
CA THR A 661 16.04 -20.70 -8.31
C THR A 661 15.36 -19.32 -8.24
N ASP A 662 14.14 -19.18 -8.77
CA ASP A 662 13.40 -17.93 -8.75
C ASP A 662 12.77 -17.69 -7.36
N PRO A 663 13.13 -16.60 -6.65
CA PRO A 663 12.56 -16.28 -5.33
C PRO A 663 11.14 -15.72 -5.39
N ILE A 664 10.69 -15.21 -6.54
CA ILE A 664 9.42 -14.50 -6.70
C ILE A 664 8.42 -15.37 -7.48
N GLY A 665 8.86 -15.85 -8.63
CA GLY A 665 8.10 -16.71 -9.52
C GLY A 665 7.95 -18.13 -9.00
N GLY A 666 6.95 -18.83 -9.51
CA GLY A 666 6.73 -20.24 -9.21
C GLY A 666 5.67 -20.88 -10.12
N PRO A 667 5.36 -22.17 -9.88
CA PRO A 667 4.24 -22.83 -10.54
C PRO A 667 2.92 -22.21 -10.08
N VAL A 668 1.92 -22.18 -10.97
CA VAL A 668 0.55 -21.72 -10.68
C VAL A 668 -0.24 -22.79 -9.91
N ARG A 669 0.14 -24.07 -10.06
CA ARG A 669 -0.40 -25.23 -9.31
C ARG A 669 -1.89 -25.48 -9.56
N LEU A 670 -2.33 -25.34 -10.80
CA LEU A 670 -3.69 -25.72 -11.22
C LEU A 670 -3.72 -27.21 -11.60
N PRO A 671 -4.76 -27.97 -11.21
CA PRO A 671 -4.92 -29.35 -11.65
C PRO A 671 -5.20 -29.39 -13.15
N ALA A 672 -4.75 -30.46 -13.82
CA ALA A 672 -5.18 -30.73 -15.19
C ALA A 672 -6.68 -31.09 -15.18
N GLU A 673 -7.50 -30.29 -15.86
CA GLU A 673 -8.95 -30.53 -15.97
C GLU A 673 -9.34 -30.82 -17.43
N GLY A 674 -10.17 -31.84 -17.63
CA GLY A 674 -10.90 -32.06 -18.90
C GLY A 674 -10.02 -32.24 -20.15
N GLY A 675 -8.86 -32.90 -20.03
CA GLY A 675 -7.96 -33.13 -21.17
C GLY A 675 -7.19 -31.88 -21.66
N ARG A 676 -7.28 -30.76 -20.94
CA ARG A 676 -6.51 -29.55 -21.22
C ARG A 676 -5.03 -29.78 -20.89
N PRO A 677 -4.09 -29.20 -21.67
CA PRO A 677 -2.68 -29.21 -21.31
C PRO A 677 -2.47 -28.58 -19.93
N GLU A 678 -1.56 -29.14 -19.13
CA GLU A 678 -1.16 -28.55 -17.86
C GLU A 678 -0.74 -27.09 -18.07
N VAL A 679 -1.04 -26.19 -17.13
CA VAL A 679 -0.63 -24.79 -17.22
C VAL A 679 0.87 -24.66 -16.97
N ASP A 680 1.40 -25.34 -15.95
CA ASP A 680 2.81 -25.25 -15.60
C ASP A 680 3.67 -26.10 -16.54
N HIS A 681 4.72 -25.51 -17.09
CA HIS A 681 5.81 -26.26 -17.71
C HIS A 681 6.62 -26.96 -16.61
N PRO A 682 7.27 -28.11 -16.91
CA PRO A 682 8.34 -28.62 -16.05
C PRO A 682 9.34 -27.51 -15.67
N PRO A 683 9.88 -27.51 -14.45
CA PRO A 683 10.80 -26.46 -14.03
C PRO A 683 11.98 -26.35 -15.00
N LEU A 684 12.23 -25.13 -15.48
CA LEU A 684 13.37 -24.85 -16.34
C LEU A 684 14.66 -25.06 -15.55
N ARG A 685 15.67 -25.63 -16.21
CA ARG A 685 17.01 -25.77 -15.67
C ARG A 685 17.63 -24.37 -15.52
N ASP A 686 18.34 -24.15 -14.41
CA ASP A 686 19.02 -22.87 -14.16
C ASP A 686 20.29 -23.09 -13.32
N PRO A 687 21.49 -22.94 -13.91
CA PRO A 687 21.77 -22.45 -15.27
C PRO A 687 21.39 -23.44 -16.38
N VAL A 688 21.24 -22.95 -17.63
CA VAL A 688 20.98 -23.82 -18.79
C VAL A 688 22.21 -24.70 -19.04
N VAL A 689 23.41 -24.09 -19.02
CA VAL A 689 24.68 -24.80 -19.12
C VAL A 689 25.33 -24.93 -17.73
N TYR A 690 25.61 -26.18 -17.33
CA TYR A 690 26.21 -26.47 -16.04
C TYR A 690 27.67 -26.06 -15.97
N GLY A 691 28.50 -26.55 -16.89
CA GLY A 691 29.94 -26.34 -16.86
C GLY A 691 30.40 -25.24 -17.80
N ARG A 692 31.68 -25.32 -18.17
CA ARG A 692 32.18 -24.68 -19.39
C ARG A 692 32.09 -25.72 -20.50
N THR A 693 31.67 -25.28 -21.68
CA THR A 693 31.72 -26.09 -22.91
C THR A 693 32.45 -25.30 -24.00
N PRO A 694 32.84 -25.90 -25.13
CA PRO A 694 33.41 -25.15 -26.25
C PRO A 694 32.49 -24.01 -26.73
N ASP A 695 31.17 -24.25 -26.74
CA ASP A 695 30.16 -23.24 -27.12
C ASP A 695 29.89 -22.22 -26.00
N HIS A 696 30.09 -22.61 -24.73
CA HIS A 696 29.92 -21.76 -23.56
C HIS A 696 31.19 -21.77 -22.69
N PRO A 697 32.28 -21.12 -23.15
CA PRO A 697 33.58 -21.19 -22.47
C PRO A 697 33.58 -20.44 -21.14
N LEU A 698 32.61 -19.56 -20.91
CA LEU A 698 32.43 -18.81 -19.68
C LEU A 698 31.32 -19.44 -18.81
N PRO A 699 31.51 -19.49 -17.48
CA PRO A 699 30.49 -19.98 -16.55
C PRO A 699 29.16 -19.22 -16.72
N GLU A 700 28.09 -19.90 -17.13
CA GLU A 700 26.79 -19.26 -17.17
C GLU A 700 26.31 -18.86 -15.76
N PRO A 701 25.70 -17.68 -15.60
CA PRO A 701 25.16 -17.26 -14.31
C PRO A 701 23.88 -18.04 -13.97
N VAL A 702 23.61 -18.18 -12.67
CA VAL A 702 22.26 -18.59 -12.20
C VAL A 702 21.35 -17.38 -12.38
N LEU A 703 20.38 -17.49 -13.28
CA LEU A 703 19.55 -16.36 -13.72
C LEU A 703 18.40 -16.05 -12.76
N GLY A 704 17.89 -17.06 -12.05
CA GLY A 704 16.81 -16.93 -11.08
C GLY A 704 15.56 -16.32 -11.72
N HIS A 705 15.21 -15.11 -11.31
CA HIS A 705 14.03 -14.38 -11.77
C HIS A 705 14.19 -13.66 -13.13
N ALA A 706 15.41 -13.54 -13.64
CA ALA A 706 15.70 -12.78 -14.86
C ALA A 706 15.78 -13.66 -16.13
N ASP A 707 15.73 -13.06 -17.31
CA ASP A 707 16.11 -13.67 -18.60
C ASP A 707 15.47 -15.04 -18.89
N TYR A 708 14.16 -15.14 -18.65
CA TYR A 708 13.39 -16.32 -19.07
C TYR A 708 13.30 -16.43 -20.60
N GLN A 709 13.35 -15.30 -21.32
CA GLN A 709 13.27 -15.26 -22.78
C GLN A 709 14.53 -15.80 -23.47
N ALA A 710 15.65 -15.86 -22.74
CA ALA A 710 16.90 -16.47 -23.22
C ALA A 710 16.83 -18.01 -23.22
N ASP A 711 15.91 -18.60 -22.46
CA ASP A 711 15.73 -20.04 -22.45
C ASP A 711 15.05 -20.52 -23.75
N PRO A 712 15.59 -21.51 -24.46
CA PRO A 712 14.99 -22.05 -25.70
C PRO A 712 13.53 -22.54 -25.52
N ALA A 713 13.15 -22.97 -24.32
CA ALA A 713 11.78 -23.36 -24.02
C ALA A 713 10.78 -22.21 -24.20
N PHE A 714 11.20 -20.96 -23.96
CA PHE A 714 10.34 -19.78 -24.12
C PHE A 714 9.84 -19.63 -25.56
N ALA A 715 10.75 -19.68 -26.53
CA ALA A 715 10.41 -19.51 -27.94
C ALA A 715 9.53 -20.66 -28.44
N ARG A 716 9.82 -21.90 -28.02
CA ARG A 716 9.04 -23.10 -28.37
C ARG A 716 7.62 -23.03 -27.84
N GLU A 717 7.45 -22.74 -26.55
CA GLU A 717 6.12 -22.67 -25.94
C GLU A 717 5.29 -21.49 -26.48
N ARG A 718 5.92 -20.34 -26.75
CA ARG A 718 5.24 -19.21 -27.42
C ARG A 718 4.70 -19.61 -28.80
N ALA A 719 5.50 -20.30 -29.60
CA ALA A 719 5.09 -20.78 -30.92
C ALA A 719 3.93 -21.78 -30.80
N ALA A 720 4.06 -22.76 -29.90
CA ALA A 720 3.02 -23.75 -29.64
C ALA A 720 1.69 -23.12 -29.19
N LEU A 721 1.72 -22.03 -28.41
CA LEU A 721 0.51 -21.28 -28.04
C LEU A 721 -0.15 -20.60 -29.25
N LEU A 722 0.64 -20.00 -30.15
CA LEU A 722 0.11 -19.39 -31.38
C LEU A 722 -0.54 -20.42 -32.30
N ASP A 723 0.07 -21.60 -32.43
CA ASP A 723 -0.43 -22.68 -33.29
C ASP A 723 -1.73 -23.27 -32.77
N ARG A 724 -1.90 -23.33 -31.45
CA ARG A 724 -3.12 -23.81 -30.80
C ARG A 724 -4.30 -22.85 -30.96
N LEU A 725 -4.07 -21.54 -31.11
CA LEU A 725 -5.17 -20.58 -31.22
C LEU A 725 -5.96 -20.79 -32.51
N PRO A 726 -7.29 -20.56 -32.53
CA PRO A 726 -8.07 -20.65 -33.77
C PRO A 726 -7.56 -19.69 -34.85
N PRO A 727 -7.65 -20.03 -36.15
CA PRO A 727 -7.27 -19.12 -37.23
C PRO A 727 -8.12 -17.85 -37.23
N ALA A 728 -7.61 -16.79 -37.86
CA ALA A 728 -8.32 -15.51 -37.94
C ALA A 728 -9.67 -15.68 -38.67
N LEU A 729 -10.74 -15.08 -38.14
CA LEU A 729 -12.03 -15.08 -38.84
C LEU A 729 -11.99 -14.06 -39.99
N PRO A 730 -12.56 -14.38 -41.16
CA PRO A 730 -12.85 -13.36 -42.16
C PRO A 730 -13.89 -12.40 -41.59
N LEU A 731 -13.49 -11.15 -41.32
CA LEU A 731 -14.42 -10.10 -40.96
C LEU A 731 -14.94 -9.43 -42.25
N PRO A 732 -16.23 -9.06 -42.33
CA PRO A 732 -16.74 -8.26 -43.43
C PRO A 732 -16.01 -6.91 -43.43
N VAL A 733 -15.44 -6.53 -44.58
CA VAL A 733 -14.85 -5.21 -44.79
C VAL A 733 -15.95 -4.16 -44.60
N PRO A 734 -15.79 -3.17 -43.70
CA PRO A 734 -16.73 -2.06 -43.61
C PRO A 734 -16.76 -1.36 -44.97
N ARG A 735 -17.92 -1.33 -45.64
CA ARG A 735 -18.10 -0.51 -46.85
C ARG A 735 -17.67 0.91 -46.53
N GLN A 736 -16.61 1.40 -47.17
CA GLN A 736 -16.34 2.83 -47.24
C GLN A 736 -17.62 3.48 -47.77
N ARG A 737 -18.23 4.38 -46.99
CA ARG A 737 -19.19 5.32 -47.55
C ARG A 737 -18.42 6.14 -48.57
N SER A 738 -18.64 5.82 -49.83
CA SER A 738 -18.37 6.71 -50.95
C SER A 738 -19.39 7.83 -50.88
N ASP A 739 -19.12 8.86 -50.08
CA ASP A 739 -19.75 10.16 -50.30
C ASP A 739 -19.06 10.75 -51.53
N GLY A 740 -19.54 10.34 -52.71
CA GLY A 740 -19.32 11.09 -53.94
C GLY A 740 -20.23 12.32 -53.92
N PRO A 741 -19.77 13.50 -54.37
CA PRO A 741 -20.65 14.64 -54.53
C PRO A 741 -21.56 14.36 -55.73
N ASP A 742 -22.85 14.18 -55.48
CA ASP A 742 -23.86 14.27 -56.55
C ASP A 742 -23.95 15.75 -56.97
N ASP A 743 -23.20 16.08 -58.03
CA ASP A 743 -23.64 17.05 -59.03
C ASP A 743 -24.62 16.32 -59.95
N THR A 744 -25.89 16.75 -59.99
CA THR A 744 -26.66 16.98 -61.24
C THR A 744 -28.08 17.49 -60.95
N ALA A 745 -28.35 18.67 -61.55
CA ALA A 745 -29.59 19.19 -62.15
C ALA A 745 -30.90 19.20 -61.36
#